data_AF-A0A396TUH3-F1
#
_entry.id   AF-A0A396TUH3-F1
#
_cell.length_a   1.000
_cell.length_b   1.000
_cell.length_c   1.000
_cell.angle_alpha   90.00
_cell.angle_beta   90.00
_cell.angle_gamma   90.00
#
_symmetry.space_group_name_H-M   'P 1'
#
loop_
_entity.id
_entity.type
_entity.pdbx_description
1 polymer ?
#
loop_
_entity_poly.entity_id
_entity_poly.type
_entity_poly.pdbx_seq_one_letter_code
_entity_poly.pdbx_strand_id
1 'polypeptide(L)'
;MKKNNLKLSVLSTAILLTLAGCVDSDPKPEPKVDSAPTASNVTVTGLKQWMPVTGTINTRDADNDAITLSFFENGEEVTAEDGVYTFSNGVLELNSDMSYSFISLTGESAEIEYKATANGKTATAKIMVDAAMGDPLVNQQWHLRNTGQKAYALSDEMKEGLITLYVSFGETEEEARAKVEGWFEEDEAKLIAGEDMNVVGAYKQGVTGAGVTAVVVDTGLEIRHEDLEPNVIPNRSLNLNEGALDKTDPTSTSISGDHGTSVAGLIAAKGWNGLGGQGVSPDTNLIGMNYLGSGKVPQTEYLIHGFPGSGIGMNDNVGVFNRSYGLGWPTHFSYSELDEAIESYPNLMLRGGKGALTMKSSGNSFGDDGNEGSLCEDNGANDLGLTCYNASFEPSQVHPYYLSVAAVNTDGKHTSYSAAGANVFVSAPSGEYGRYAPAMVTTDQMTCLSGYSGFNGGTIAAWSNFYGADFAASQFPFNYPGHEDNASCNYTSTFNGTSSAAPNASGVVSLILSANPALTWRDVRHILAATSTMNDPENEAVSFMIGETEFVAHQGWVENAAGFHFNNLYGFGRVNAGDAVAMAKAYDKDLGEQVITDWMGAGSAVGEGMMTSAIPDNNAEGLSYKIEITEDIAVEAMQFKFDIFSAEMGYGDANGNQTTAGMDLAIEVTSPSGTKSMILSSKQAITYPSYSFENGEQPGYILKDGVFLSNAFYGESAMGEWTIRIIDTSAESFATADGGAMGFAGYANNVTESILEGIAVRAYGHEK
;
A
#
# COMPACT_ATOMS: atom_id res chain seq x y z
N MET A 1 7.12 25.23 72.81
CA MET A 1 7.79 25.99 73.90
C MET A 1 7.23 27.42 73.95
N LYS A 2 7.73 28.28 74.85
CA LYS A 2 7.55 29.76 74.97
C LYS A 2 6.95 30.46 73.71
N LYS A 3 5.80 31.15 73.76
CA LYS A 3 5.41 32.43 74.43
C LYS A 3 5.59 33.69 73.55
N ASN A 4 4.59 34.61 73.70
CA ASN A 4 4.42 35.98 73.16
C ASN A 4 3.50 36.08 71.91
N ASN A 5 2.75 37.16 71.57
CA ASN A 5 2.22 38.38 72.26
C ASN A 5 1.24 39.13 71.29
N LEU A 6 0.29 40.03 71.67
CA LEU A 6 -0.31 40.44 72.96
C LEU A 6 -1.69 41.18 72.76
N LYS A 7 -2.77 40.70 73.41
CA LYS A 7 -3.96 41.41 73.99
C LYS A 7 -4.72 42.60 73.29
N LEU A 8 -6.08 42.50 73.33
CA LEU A 8 -7.13 43.49 73.74
C LEU A 8 -7.23 44.90 73.03
N SER A 9 -8.34 45.67 73.06
CA SER A 9 -9.80 45.42 73.27
C SER A 9 -10.66 46.71 73.15
N VAL A 10 -11.92 46.58 72.69
CA VAL A 10 -13.15 47.25 73.24
C VAL A 10 -13.36 48.79 73.15
N LEU A 11 -14.42 49.16 72.41
CA LEU A 11 -15.38 50.30 72.53
C LEU A 11 -15.00 51.80 72.35
N SER A 12 -15.94 52.50 71.70
CA SER A 12 -16.37 53.92 71.86
C SER A 12 -15.36 55.03 71.49
N THR A 13 -15.75 56.09 70.77
CA THR A 13 -16.75 57.10 71.21
C THR A 13 -17.28 57.92 70.03
N ALA A 14 -18.51 58.43 70.10
CA ALA A 14 -19.11 59.31 69.08
C ALA A 14 -18.93 60.81 69.40
N ILE A 15 -18.79 61.65 68.37
CA ILE A 15 -18.87 63.12 68.45
C ILE A 15 -19.86 63.60 67.36
N LEU A 16 -20.53 64.73 67.61
CA LEU A 16 -21.74 65.18 66.92
C LEU A 16 -21.62 66.60 66.33
N LEU A 17 -22.38 66.83 65.26
CA LEU A 17 -22.95 68.10 64.77
C LEU A 17 -22.08 69.16 64.06
N THR A 18 -22.43 69.38 62.78
CA THR A 18 -22.51 70.68 62.07
C THR A 18 -21.19 71.38 61.67
N LEU A 19 -21.13 72.26 60.64
CA LEU A 19 -22.19 73.00 59.91
C LEU A 19 -21.73 73.37 58.47
N ALA A 20 -22.69 73.71 57.61
CA ALA A 20 -22.54 74.28 56.24
C ALA A 20 -21.93 73.33 55.19
N GLY A 21 -22.22 73.58 53.89
CA GLY A 21 -21.90 72.65 52.82
C GLY A 21 -21.45 73.30 51.51
N CYS A 22 -20.94 72.46 50.61
CA CYS A 22 -20.68 72.71 49.20
C CYS A 22 -20.98 71.41 48.41
N VAL A 23 -20.85 71.48 47.08
CA VAL A 23 -21.24 70.41 46.13
C VAL A 23 -20.01 69.61 45.68
N ASP A 24 -20.25 68.42 45.12
CA ASP A 24 -19.30 67.50 44.46
C ASP A 24 -18.24 66.80 45.35
N SER A 25 -17.79 65.58 45.04
CA SER A 25 -18.39 64.54 44.18
C SER A 25 -17.76 63.17 44.51
N ASP A 26 -18.59 62.14 44.71
CA ASP A 26 -18.11 60.75 44.63
C ASP A 26 -17.99 60.36 43.15
N PRO A 27 -16.81 59.96 42.65
CA PRO A 27 -16.72 59.34 41.35
C PRO A 27 -17.43 57.99 41.42
N LYS A 28 -18.60 57.90 40.78
CA LYS A 28 -19.13 56.61 40.32
C LYS A 28 -18.00 55.93 39.53
N PRO A 29 -17.83 54.59 39.60
CA PRO A 29 -17.04 53.91 38.58
C PRO A 29 -17.66 54.29 37.23
N GLU A 30 -16.86 54.89 36.35
CA GLU A 30 -17.32 55.14 34.99
C GLU A 30 -17.73 53.79 34.39
N PRO A 31 -18.86 53.71 33.68
CA PRO A 31 -19.19 52.48 32.97
C PRO A 31 -18.02 52.19 32.02
N LYS A 32 -17.44 50.99 32.09
CA LYS A 32 -16.55 50.48 31.04
C LYS A 32 -17.23 50.77 29.71
N VAL A 33 -16.61 51.61 28.89
CA VAL A 33 -17.12 51.94 27.56
C VAL A 33 -16.74 50.77 26.67
N ASP A 34 -17.57 49.72 26.76
CA ASP A 34 -17.41 48.45 26.06
C ASP A 34 -17.03 48.75 24.59
N SER A 35 -15.89 48.22 24.19
CA SER A 35 -15.24 48.59 22.93
C SER A 35 -15.63 47.66 21.79
N ALA A 36 -15.27 48.01 20.55
CA ALA A 36 -15.32 47.03 19.46
C ALA A 36 -13.96 46.31 19.41
N PRO A 37 -13.93 44.99 19.21
CA PRO A 37 -12.67 44.28 19.02
C PRO A 37 -11.97 44.83 17.77
N THR A 38 -10.65 44.81 17.78
CA THR A 38 -9.82 45.05 16.59
C THR A 38 -9.47 43.72 15.94
N ALA A 39 -9.49 43.68 14.62
CA ALA A 39 -8.99 42.60 13.77
C ALA A 39 -7.95 43.20 12.80
N SER A 40 -7.06 42.37 12.26
CA SER A 40 -6.00 42.80 11.35
C SER A 40 -5.72 41.75 10.30
N ASN A 41 -5.46 42.18 9.06
CA ASN A 41 -5.16 41.24 7.98
C ASN A 41 -3.86 40.47 8.29
N VAL A 42 -3.88 39.19 7.97
CA VAL A 42 -2.75 38.27 8.04
C VAL A 42 -2.39 37.88 6.61
N THR A 43 -1.10 37.64 6.33
CA THR A 43 -0.63 37.13 5.04
C THR A 43 0.23 35.90 5.27
N VAL A 44 -0.09 34.81 4.59
CA VAL A 44 0.58 33.51 4.70
C VAL A 44 1.36 33.29 3.41
N THR A 45 2.67 33.13 3.52
CA THR A 45 3.61 33.09 2.38
C THR A 45 4.64 31.98 2.56
N GLY A 46 5.31 31.57 1.48
CA GLY A 46 6.29 30.48 1.53
C GLY A 46 5.68 29.10 1.83
N LEU A 47 4.40 28.93 1.51
CA LEU A 47 3.66 27.68 1.66
C LEU A 47 4.25 26.60 0.73
N LYS A 48 4.17 25.36 1.20
CA LYS A 48 4.28 24.14 0.40
C LYS A 48 2.91 23.46 0.42
N GLN A 49 2.43 22.97 -0.72
CA GLN A 49 1.16 22.25 -0.81
C GLN A 49 1.19 21.05 0.15
N TRP A 50 0.07 20.83 0.87
CA TRP A 50 -0.13 19.81 1.90
C TRP A 50 0.74 19.92 3.17
N MET A 51 1.69 20.86 3.24
CA MET A 51 2.44 21.14 4.46
C MET A 51 1.75 22.22 5.32
N PRO A 52 1.81 22.12 6.66
CA PRO A 52 1.23 23.11 7.56
C PRO A 52 2.12 24.37 7.67
N VAL A 53 1.48 25.54 7.64
CA VAL A 53 2.09 26.83 8.02
C VAL A 53 1.33 27.40 9.21
N THR A 54 2.05 27.63 10.31
CA THR A 54 1.46 28.15 11.55
C THR A 54 1.56 29.67 11.66
N GLY A 55 0.57 30.30 12.29
CA GLY A 55 0.57 31.74 12.55
C GLY A 55 -0.26 32.13 13.77
N THR A 56 -0.64 33.40 13.86
CA THR A 56 -1.51 33.91 14.95
C THR A 56 -2.46 34.97 14.42
N ILE A 57 -3.75 34.85 14.76
CA ILE A 57 -4.77 35.81 14.35
C ILE A 57 -4.73 37.00 15.30
N ASN A 58 -4.23 38.13 14.80
CA ASN A 58 -4.03 39.35 15.58
C ASN A 58 -5.35 40.07 15.83
N THR A 59 -6.08 39.60 16.85
CA THR A 59 -7.26 40.29 17.40
C THR A 59 -6.98 40.86 18.78
N ARG A 60 -7.65 41.96 19.12
CA ARG A 60 -7.56 42.56 20.45
C ARG A 60 -8.80 43.37 20.79
N ASP A 61 -9.36 43.11 21.96
CA ASP A 61 -10.34 43.96 22.62
C ASP A 61 -9.62 45.01 23.50
N ALA A 62 -10.19 46.21 23.65
CA ALA A 62 -9.54 47.30 24.38
C ALA A 62 -9.81 47.26 25.89
N ASP A 63 -10.87 46.58 26.33
CA ASP A 63 -11.23 46.44 27.74
C ASP A 63 -11.22 44.97 28.25
N ASN A 64 -10.64 44.06 27.46
CA ASN A 64 -10.39 42.64 27.73
C ASN A 64 -11.66 41.77 27.83
N ASP A 65 -12.66 42.05 26.99
CA ASP A 65 -13.76 41.10 26.77
C ASP A 65 -13.31 39.89 25.94
N ALA A 66 -14.04 38.77 26.08
CA ALA A 66 -13.74 37.52 25.37
C ALA A 66 -14.11 37.64 23.89
N ILE A 67 -13.16 37.34 23.01
CA ILE A 67 -13.33 37.37 21.56
C ILE A 67 -13.67 35.96 21.06
N THR A 68 -14.74 35.84 20.27
CA THR A 68 -14.98 34.68 19.39
C THR A 68 -14.66 35.05 17.95
N LEU A 69 -14.21 34.07 17.16
CA LEU A 69 -14.02 34.21 15.71
C LEU A 69 -15.07 33.36 14.98
N SER A 70 -15.51 33.84 13.81
CA SER A 70 -16.05 32.99 12.76
C SER A 70 -15.41 33.35 11.41
N PHE A 71 -15.43 32.42 10.46
CA PHE A 71 -14.68 32.47 9.21
C PHE A 71 -15.62 32.36 8.02
N PHE A 72 -15.24 32.95 6.89
CA PHE A 72 -16.08 33.11 5.71
C PHE A 72 -15.26 32.94 4.43
N GLU A 73 -15.84 32.25 3.46
CA GLU A 73 -15.33 32.13 2.09
C GLU A 73 -16.44 32.55 1.12
N ASN A 74 -16.11 33.38 0.12
CA ASN A 74 -17.06 33.98 -0.83
C ASN A 74 -18.27 34.73 -0.20
N GLY A 75 -18.26 34.97 1.12
CA GLY A 75 -19.34 35.63 1.87
C GLY A 75 -20.25 34.68 2.66
N GLU A 76 -20.05 33.36 2.57
CA GLU A 76 -20.78 32.35 3.35
C GLU A 76 -19.97 31.92 4.59
N GLU A 77 -20.65 31.63 5.70
CA GLU A 77 -20.00 31.32 6.98
C GLU A 77 -19.56 29.86 7.04
N VAL A 78 -18.25 29.62 7.18
CA VAL A 78 -17.65 28.29 7.27
C VAL A 78 -17.64 27.85 8.73
N THR A 79 -18.40 26.81 9.04
CA THR A 79 -18.42 26.17 10.36
C THR A 79 -17.30 25.15 10.49
N ALA A 80 -16.66 25.07 11.67
CA ALA A 80 -15.69 24.04 11.95
C ALA A 80 -16.34 22.70 12.30
N GLU A 81 -15.77 21.62 11.78
CA GLU A 81 -16.05 20.23 12.19
C GLU A 81 -14.86 19.76 13.04
N ASP A 82 -15.10 19.32 14.28
CA ASP A 82 -14.09 18.96 15.29
C ASP A 82 -12.92 19.97 15.49
N GLY A 83 -13.18 21.25 15.20
CA GLY A 83 -12.21 22.35 15.32
C GLY A 83 -11.48 22.70 14.01
N VAL A 84 -11.78 21.98 12.93
CA VAL A 84 -11.20 22.12 11.58
C VAL A 84 -12.15 22.91 10.69
N TYR A 85 -11.70 24.05 10.14
CA TYR A 85 -12.42 24.81 9.12
C TYR A 85 -11.92 24.41 7.72
N THR A 86 -12.82 23.91 6.88
CA THR A 86 -12.50 23.46 5.51
C THR A 86 -12.97 24.48 4.49
N PHE A 87 -12.07 24.90 3.60
CA PHE A 87 -12.28 25.88 2.52
C PHE A 87 -11.95 25.25 1.16
N SER A 88 -12.37 25.89 0.07
CA SER A 88 -12.15 25.41 -1.30
C SER A 88 -10.70 25.04 -1.62
N ASN A 89 -9.74 25.86 -1.17
CA ASN A 89 -8.30 25.72 -1.45
C ASN A 89 -7.46 25.24 -0.25
N GLY A 90 -8.05 25.00 0.92
CA GLY A 90 -7.25 24.67 2.11
C GLY A 90 -8.03 24.44 3.40
N VAL A 91 -7.29 24.15 4.47
CA VAL A 91 -7.82 23.80 5.79
C VAL A 91 -7.16 24.67 6.85
N LEU A 92 -7.95 25.20 7.80
CA LEU A 92 -7.50 25.99 8.94
C LEU A 92 -7.90 25.31 10.25
N GLU A 93 -6.93 25.08 11.12
CA GLU A 93 -7.13 24.60 12.50
C GLU A 93 -6.79 25.76 13.46
N LEU A 94 -7.68 26.08 14.40
CA LEU A 94 -7.54 27.24 15.31
C LEU A 94 -7.41 26.79 16.77
N ASN A 95 -6.32 27.19 17.42
CA ASN A 95 -6.07 26.94 18.84
C ASN A 95 -6.74 27.98 19.74
N SER A 96 -6.97 27.62 21.01
CA SER A 96 -7.60 28.48 22.02
C SER A 96 -6.81 29.73 22.40
N ASP A 97 -5.56 29.87 21.93
CA ASP A 97 -4.69 31.04 22.13
C ASP A 97 -4.64 31.97 20.90
N MET A 98 -5.53 31.76 19.92
CA MET A 98 -5.57 32.43 18.61
C MET A 98 -4.37 32.11 17.69
N SER A 99 -3.50 31.15 18.03
CA SER A 99 -2.60 30.55 17.05
C SER A 99 -3.39 29.65 16.09
N TYR A 100 -2.91 29.50 14.85
CA TYR A 100 -3.55 28.67 13.84
C TYR A 100 -2.52 27.83 13.08
N SER A 101 -2.99 26.75 12.45
CA SER A 101 -2.30 26.00 11.41
C SER A 101 -3.12 26.08 10.13
N PHE A 102 -2.51 26.44 9.00
CA PHE A 102 -3.16 26.44 7.68
C PHE A 102 -2.41 25.53 6.72
N ILE A 103 -3.16 24.77 5.90
CA ILE A 103 -2.65 23.83 4.91
C ILE A 103 -3.34 24.10 3.56
N SER A 104 -2.56 24.41 2.52
CA SER A 104 -3.09 24.49 1.15
C SER A 104 -3.34 23.08 0.60
N LEU A 105 -4.54 22.82 0.10
CA LEU A 105 -4.94 21.53 -0.48
C LEU A 105 -4.74 21.44 -1.99
N THR A 106 -4.94 22.56 -2.70
CA THR A 106 -4.93 22.63 -4.17
C THR A 106 -3.65 23.23 -4.75
N GLY A 107 -2.83 23.88 -3.92
CA GLY A 107 -1.70 24.72 -4.34
C GLY A 107 -2.10 26.18 -4.60
N GLU A 108 -3.39 26.45 -4.85
CA GLU A 108 -3.90 27.77 -5.20
C GLU A 108 -3.92 28.77 -4.04
N SER A 109 -3.92 30.05 -4.41
CA SER A 109 -4.11 31.16 -3.46
C SER A 109 -5.52 31.17 -2.86
N ALA A 110 -5.68 31.68 -1.63
CA ALA A 110 -6.97 31.75 -0.96
C ALA A 110 -7.18 33.08 -0.22
N GLU A 111 -8.44 33.48 -0.06
CA GLU A 111 -8.83 34.66 0.72
C GLU A 111 -9.94 34.27 1.71
N ILE A 112 -9.56 34.11 2.99
CA ILE A 112 -10.50 33.77 4.07
C ILE A 112 -10.82 35.06 4.84
N GLU A 113 -12.07 35.51 4.84
CA GLU A 113 -12.50 36.57 5.74
C GLU A 113 -12.76 35.98 7.14
N TYR A 114 -12.39 36.71 8.19
CA TYR A 114 -12.67 36.33 9.56
C TYR A 114 -13.23 37.51 10.36
N LYS A 115 -14.08 37.19 11.34
CA LYS A 115 -14.90 38.14 12.07
C LYS A 115 -14.69 37.98 13.57
N ALA A 116 -13.92 38.90 14.16
CA ALA A 116 -13.75 38.99 15.60
C ALA A 116 -15.02 39.58 16.24
N THR A 117 -15.59 38.90 17.24
CA THR A 117 -16.81 39.33 17.94
C THR A 117 -16.56 39.37 19.46
N ALA A 118 -16.89 40.50 20.10
CA ALA A 118 -16.89 40.66 21.56
C ALA A 118 -18.12 41.48 21.98
N ASN A 119 -18.86 41.02 23.01
CA ASN A 119 -20.10 41.66 23.51
C ASN A 119 -21.15 42.08 22.44
N GLY A 120 -21.16 41.41 21.27
CA GLY A 120 -22.05 41.73 20.15
C GLY A 120 -21.55 42.83 19.20
N LYS A 121 -20.36 43.40 19.46
CA LYS A 121 -19.61 44.23 18.50
C LYS A 121 -18.64 43.38 17.71
N THR A 122 -18.33 43.82 16.50
CA THR A 122 -17.63 43.01 15.51
C THR A 122 -16.61 43.83 14.71
N ALA A 123 -15.48 43.22 14.38
CA ALA A 123 -14.58 43.70 13.32
C ALA A 123 -14.19 42.55 12.40
N THR A 124 -14.10 42.82 11.09
CA THR A 124 -13.65 41.87 10.08
C THR A 124 -12.25 42.20 9.58
N ALA A 125 -11.52 41.17 9.18
CA ALA A 125 -10.23 41.23 8.51
C ALA A 125 -10.04 39.94 7.70
N LYS A 126 -8.94 39.81 6.97
CA LYS A 126 -8.70 38.66 6.08
C LYS A 126 -7.39 37.94 6.37
N ILE A 127 -7.40 36.62 6.19
CA ILE A 127 -6.20 35.80 6.00
C ILE A 127 -5.99 35.68 4.49
N MET A 128 -4.99 36.38 3.97
CA MET A 128 -4.53 36.25 2.59
C MET A 128 -3.55 35.09 2.52
N VAL A 129 -3.78 34.12 1.65
CA VAL A 129 -2.92 32.95 1.44
C VAL A 129 -2.33 33.06 0.04
N ASP A 130 -1.01 33.26 -0.05
CA ASP A 130 -0.31 33.20 -1.34
C ASP A 130 -0.39 31.78 -1.91
N ALA A 131 -0.26 31.63 -3.24
CA ALA A 131 -0.15 30.31 -3.86
C ALA A 131 1.06 29.55 -3.28
N ALA A 132 0.87 28.25 -3.04
CA ALA A 132 1.89 27.39 -2.47
C ALA A 132 2.86 26.90 -3.55
N MET A 133 4.09 26.58 -3.14
CA MET A 133 4.94 25.70 -3.92
C MET A 133 4.27 24.33 -4.03
N GLY A 134 4.17 23.80 -5.24
CA GLY A 134 3.52 22.54 -5.59
C GLY A 134 3.89 22.17 -7.02
N ASP A 135 3.47 21.00 -7.47
CA ASP A 135 4.04 20.33 -8.64
C ASP A 135 2.91 19.95 -9.62
N PRO A 136 3.06 20.20 -10.94
CA PRO A 136 1.91 20.25 -11.87
C PRO A 136 1.00 19.02 -11.85
N LEU A 137 1.58 17.82 -11.75
CA LEU A 137 0.86 16.55 -11.80
C LEU A 137 0.30 16.11 -10.44
N VAL A 138 0.66 16.75 -9.33
CA VAL A 138 0.36 16.22 -7.98
C VAL A 138 -1.14 16.12 -7.70
N ASN A 139 -1.95 17.00 -8.28
CA ASN A 139 -3.40 16.95 -8.16
C ASN A 139 -4.03 15.77 -8.95
N GLN A 140 -3.28 15.13 -9.86
CA GLN A 140 -3.67 13.89 -10.56
C GLN A 140 -3.19 12.62 -9.84
N GLN A 141 -2.29 12.75 -8.85
CA GLN A 141 -1.76 11.64 -8.06
C GLN A 141 -2.73 11.24 -6.94
N TRP A 142 -3.85 10.64 -7.32
CA TRP A 142 -4.93 10.19 -6.41
C TRP A 142 -4.42 9.36 -5.23
N HIS A 143 -3.38 8.55 -5.40
CA HIS A 143 -2.76 7.74 -4.35
C HIS A 143 -2.17 8.55 -3.18
N LEU A 144 -1.81 9.82 -3.41
CA LEU A 144 -1.36 10.76 -2.37
C LEU A 144 -2.54 11.49 -1.72
N ARG A 145 -3.54 11.85 -2.55
CA ARG A 145 -4.80 12.47 -2.16
C ARG A 145 -5.89 12.22 -3.21
N ASN A 146 -6.86 11.39 -2.90
CA ASN A 146 -7.94 10.99 -3.81
C ASN A 146 -9.13 11.94 -3.66
N THR A 147 -9.49 12.61 -4.75
CA THR A 147 -10.65 13.51 -4.85
C THR A 147 -11.64 13.06 -5.93
N GLY A 148 -11.64 11.78 -6.30
CA GLY A 148 -12.39 11.25 -7.45
C GLY A 148 -11.83 11.74 -8.79
N GLN A 149 -10.54 12.09 -8.87
CA GLN A 149 -9.93 12.55 -10.11
C GLN A 149 -9.61 11.39 -11.06
N LYS A 150 -9.69 11.66 -12.37
CA LYS A 150 -9.50 10.65 -13.42
C LYS A 150 -8.04 10.24 -13.66
N ALA A 151 -7.05 11.02 -13.21
CA ALA A 151 -5.62 10.77 -13.46
C ALA A 151 -5.30 10.44 -14.93
N TYR A 152 -5.89 11.22 -15.85
CA TYR A 152 -5.84 11.06 -17.31
C TYR A 152 -6.50 9.81 -17.93
N ALA A 153 -7.09 8.91 -17.13
CA ALA A 153 -8.04 7.92 -17.62
C ALA A 153 -9.38 8.58 -18.02
N LEU A 154 -10.30 7.81 -18.62
CA LEU A 154 -11.69 8.22 -18.93
C LEU A 154 -11.79 9.59 -19.62
N SER A 155 -10.87 9.87 -20.55
CA SER A 155 -10.78 11.17 -21.22
C SER A 155 -11.86 11.35 -22.31
N ASP A 156 -12.20 12.59 -22.63
CA ASP A 156 -13.18 12.87 -23.69
C ASP A 156 -12.62 12.62 -25.09
N GLU A 157 -11.29 12.71 -25.28
CA GLU A 157 -10.61 12.22 -26.50
C GLU A 157 -10.81 10.73 -26.67
N MET A 158 -10.64 9.95 -25.60
CA MET A 158 -10.84 8.50 -25.61
C MET A 158 -12.28 8.14 -25.97
N LYS A 159 -13.25 8.87 -25.39
CA LYS A 159 -14.69 8.76 -25.61
C LYS A 159 -15.06 8.97 -27.09
N GLU A 160 -14.71 10.13 -27.66
CA GLU A 160 -14.99 10.45 -29.07
C GLU A 160 -14.19 9.57 -30.05
N GLY A 161 -12.98 9.14 -29.67
CA GLY A 161 -12.19 8.15 -30.41
C GLY A 161 -12.89 6.80 -30.52
N LEU A 162 -13.44 6.29 -29.41
CA LEU A 162 -14.22 5.04 -29.39
C LEU A 162 -15.53 5.14 -30.18
N ILE A 163 -16.26 6.26 -30.06
CA ILE A 163 -17.46 6.51 -30.86
C ILE A 163 -17.11 6.50 -32.36
N THR A 164 -16.03 7.18 -32.75
CA THR A 164 -15.52 7.18 -34.13
C THR A 164 -15.16 5.78 -34.61
N LEU A 165 -14.56 4.94 -33.75
CA LEU A 165 -14.22 3.56 -34.09
C LEU A 165 -15.48 2.71 -34.34
N TYR A 166 -16.48 2.76 -33.47
CA TYR A 166 -17.72 1.97 -33.65
C TYR A 166 -18.54 2.44 -34.86
N VAL A 167 -18.59 3.74 -35.14
CA VAL A 167 -19.16 4.26 -36.40
C VAL A 167 -18.39 3.75 -37.62
N SER A 168 -17.06 3.58 -37.54
CA SER A 168 -16.26 3.00 -38.63
C SER A 168 -16.56 1.50 -38.86
N PHE A 169 -17.03 0.79 -37.84
CA PHE A 169 -17.51 -0.60 -37.93
C PHE A 169 -18.96 -0.73 -38.40
N GLY A 170 -19.69 0.39 -38.52
CA GLY A 170 -21.05 0.44 -39.10
C GLY A 170 -22.20 0.56 -38.09
N GLU A 171 -21.91 0.80 -36.82
CA GLU A 171 -22.92 1.29 -35.87
C GLU A 171 -23.33 2.74 -36.25
N THR A 172 -24.56 3.16 -35.94
CA THR A 172 -24.90 4.59 -36.11
C THR A 172 -24.26 5.45 -35.02
N GLU A 173 -24.10 6.74 -35.28
CA GLU A 173 -23.53 7.67 -34.29
C GLU A 173 -24.36 7.71 -32.99
N GLU A 174 -25.69 7.56 -33.07
CA GLU A 174 -26.60 7.51 -31.91
C GLU A 174 -26.41 6.22 -31.08
N GLU A 175 -26.26 5.07 -31.74
CA GLU A 175 -26.00 3.77 -31.08
C GLU A 175 -24.60 3.72 -30.45
N ALA A 176 -23.58 4.11 -31.22
CA ALA A 176 -22.18 4.13 -30.77
C ALA A 176 -21.98 5.11 -29.59
N ARG A 177 -22.62 6.28 -29.65
CA ARG A 177 -22.59 7.27 -28.56
C ARG A 177 -23.25 6.75 -27.29
N ALA A 178 -24.51 6.29 -27.36
CA ALA A 178 -25.23 5.79 -26.19
C ALA A 178 -24.52 4.61 -25.50
N LYS A 179 -23.85 3.76 -26.29
CA LYS A 179 -23.03 2.63 -25.83
C LYS A 179 -21.75 3.06 -25.11
N VAL A 180 -20.97 3.96 -25.70
CA VAL A 180 -19.71 4.44 -25.10
C VAL A 180 -19.97 5.36 -23.91
N GLU A 181 -20.98 6.23 -23.98
CA GLU A 181 -21.37 7.09 -22.85
C GLU A 181 -21.85 6.24 -21.66
N GLY A 182 -22.63 5.17 -21.88
CA GLY A 182 -23.03 4.25 -20.82
C GLY A 182 -21.86 3.54 -20.12
N TRP A 183 -20.85 3.09 -20.87
CA TRP A 183 -19.63 2.51 -20.28
C TRP A 183 -18.86 3.53 -19.44
N PHE A 184 -18.75 4.78 -19.92
CA PHE A 184 -18.10 5.85 -19.16
C PHE A 184 -18.92 6.23 -17.92
N GLU A 185 -20.25 6.21 -17.95
CA GLU A 185 -21.07 6.42 -16.74
C GLU A 185 -20.86 5.31 -15.70
N GLU A 186 -20.72 4.05 -16.12
CA GLU A 186 -20.44 2.90 -15.24
C GLU A 186 -19.02 2.95 -14.64
N ASP A 187 -18.01 3.42 -15.38
CA ASP A 187 -16.63 3.55 -14.90
C ASP A 187 -16.39 4.85 -14.09
N GLU A 188 -16.97 5.99 -14.49
CA GLU A 188 -16.87 7.25 -13.74
C GLU A 188 -17.55 7.14 -12.36
N ALA A 189 -18.54 6.26 -12.20
CA ALA A 189 -19.17 5.95 -10.91
C ALA A 189 -18.22 5.26 -9.89
N LYS A 190 -17.05 4.77 -10.32
CA LYS A 190 -16.02 4.12 -9.47
C LYS A 190 -14.96 5.09 -8.95
N LEU A 191 -15.10 6.39 -9.23
CA LEU A 191 -14.15 7.44 -8.83
C LEU A 191 -14.52 8.01 -7.45
N ILE A 192 -14.20 7.27 -6.38
CA ILE A 192 -14.58 7.62 -5.00
C ILE A 192 -13.47 8.43 -4.32
N ALA A 193 -13.81 9.62 -3.80
CA ALA A 193 -12.87 10.46 -3.05
C ALA A 193 -12.54 9.90 -1.65
N GLY A 194 -11.32 10.15 -1.16
CA GLY A 194 -10.83 9.73 0.15
C GLY A 194 -10.17 8.34 0.19
N GLU A 195 -10.28 7.56 -0.89
CA GLU A 195 -9.63 6.25 -0.98
C GLU A 195 -8.15 6.40 -1.40
N ASP A 196 -7.35 6.92 -0.48
CA ASP A 196 -5.89 7.13 -0.57
C ASP A 196 -5.16 6.69 0.71
N MET A 197 -3.82 6.88 0.75
CA MET A 197 -2.97 6.48 1.89
C MET A 197 -2.89 7.50 3.03
N ASN A 198 -3.69 8.57 3.05
CA ASN A 198 -3.61 9.65 4.04
C ASN A 198 -2.20 10.27 4.13
N VAL A 199 -1.52 10.44 2.98
CA VAL A 199 -0.14 10.99 2.92
C VAL A 199 -0.11 12.43 3.46
N VAL A 200 -1.15 13.21 3.17
CA VAL A 200 -1.36 14.55 3.75
C VAL A 200 -1.38 14.51 5.28
N GLY A 201 -1.91 13.46 5.90
CA GLY A 201 -1.90 13.27 7.36
C GLY A 201 -0.49 13.13 7.95
N ALA A 202 0.48 12.61 7.20
CA ALA A 202 1.89 12.61 7.59
C ALA A 202 2.56 13.97 7.35
N TYR A 203 2.20 14.66 6.25
CA TYR A 203 2.75 15.98 5.93
C TYR A 203 2.25 17.06 6.91
N LYS A 204 0.99 16.98 7.37
CA LYS A 204 0.45 17.74 8.53
C LYS A 204 1.31 17.61 9.78
N GLN A 205 2.03 16.50 9.93
CA GLN A 205 2.90 16.23 11.06
C GLN A 205 4.37 16.62 10.80
N GLY A 206 4.68 17.23 9.65
CA GLY A 206 6.02 17.67 9.27
C GLY A 206 6.97 16.52 8.90
N VAL A 207 6.44 15.42 8.37
CA VAL A 207 7.20 14.20 8.03
C VAL A 207 7.13 13.94 6.53
N THR A 208 8.29 13.87 5.88
CA THR A 208 8.43 13.82 4.41
C THR A 208 9.44 12.78 3.91
N GLY A 209 9.94 11.90 4.80
CA GLY A 209 10.94 10.88 4.46
C GLY A 209 12.41 11.31 4.67
N ALA A 210 12.62 12.55 5.10
CA ALA A 210 13.93 13.18 5.25
C ALA A 210 14.93 12.33 6.06
N GLY A 211 16.07 12.03 5.45
CA GLY A 211 17.17 11.30 6.09
C GLY A 211 17.04 9.77 6.08
N VAL A 212 15.96 9.22 5.52
CA VAL A 212 15.86 7.79 5.17
C VAL A 212 16.41 7.58 3.76
N THR A 213 16.92 6.38 3.47
CA THR A 213 17.27 5.92 2.11
C THR A 213 16.41 4.71 1.74
N ALA A 214 15.84 4.72 0.54
CA ALA A 214 15.17 3.61 -0.10
C ALA A 214 16.06 3.02 -1.21
N VAL A 215 16.04 1.70 -1.37
CA VAL A 215 16.72 0.97 -2.45
C VAL A 215 15.67 0.40 -3.40
N VAL A 216 15.73 0.75 -4.69
CA VAL A 216 14.89 0.18 -5.75
C VAL A 216 15.66 -0.94 -6.42
N VAL A 217 15.16 -2.18 -6.33
CA VAL A 217 15.75 -3.38 -6.92
C VAL A 217 14.86 -3.85 -8.07
N ASP A 218 15.20 -3.48 -9.31
CA ASP A 218 14.24 -3.49 -10.42
C ASP A 218 14.95 -3.60 -11.81
N THR A 219 14.33 -3.15 -12.91
CA THR A 219 14.89 -3.09 -14.27
C THR A 219 15.97 -2.02 -14.45
N GLY A 220 15.91 -0.96 -13.64
CA GLY A 220 16.67 0.27 -13.84
C GLY A 220 16.31 1.34 -12.83
N LEU A 221 16.96 2.50 -12.95
CA LEU A 221 16.54 3.78 -12.38
C LEU A 221 17.29 4.88 -13.15
N GLU A 222 16.60 5.76 -13.86
CA GLU A 222 17.23 6.92 -14.51
C GLU A 222 17.70 7.92 -13.45
N ILE A 223 18.95 7.75 -12.99
CA ILE A 223 19.53 8.54 -11.88
C ILE A 223 19.71 10.04 -12.18
N ARG A 224 19.40 10.49 -13.40
CA ARG A 224 19.41 11.90 -13.84
C ARG A 224 18.03 12.42 -14.26
N HIS A 225 16.96 11.67 -13.99
CA HIS A 225 15.61 12.16 -14.21
C HIS A 225 15.38 13.46 -13.42
N GLU A 226 14.79 14.48 -14.03
CA GLU A 226 14.68 15.84 -13.46
C GLU A 226 14.00 15.87 -12.07
N ASP A 227 13.09 14.93 -11.86
CA ASP A 227 12.31 14.75 -10.62
C ASP A 227 12.90 13.69 -9.65
N LEU A 228 14.00 13.01 -10.01
CA LEU A 228 14.67 12.00 -9.16
C LEU A 228 16.11 12.37 -8.77
N GLU A 229 16.87 13.02 -9.66
CA GLU A 229 18.28 13.40 -9.41
C GLU A 229 18.50 14.12 -8.05
N PRO A 230 17.61 15.02 -7.58
CA PRO A 230 17.79 15.69 -6.28
C PRO A 230 17.76 14.76 -5.06
N ASN A 231 17.18 13.56 -5.19
CA ASN A 231 17.05 12.57 -4.12
C ASN A 231 17.99 11.36 -4.31
N VAL A 232 18.54 11.11 -5.50
CA VAL A 232 19.49 10.00 -5.74
C VAL A 232 20.83 10.27 -5.05
N ILE A 233 21.34 9.30 -4.28
CA ILE A 233 22.65 9.45 -3.63
C ILE A 233 23.79 9.22 -4.65
N PRO A 234 24.66 10.22 -4.93
CA PRO A 234 25.66 10.09 -5.99
C PRO A 234 26.65 8.96 -5.76
N ASN A 235 26.86 8.12 -6.79
CA ASN A 235 27.77 6.97 -6.80
C ASN A 235 27.42 5.84 -5.81
N ARG A 236 26.14 5.72 -5.39
CA ARG A 236 25.67 4.64 -4.50
C ARG A 236 24.84 3.56 -5.20
N SER A 237 24.15 3.91 -6.28
CA SER A 237 23.44 2.97 -7.15
C SER A 237 24.39 1.95 -7.79
N LEU A 238 23.87 0.80 -8.25
CA LEU A 238 24.65 -0.29 -8.85
C LEU A 238 24.13 -0.67 -10.24
N ASN A 239 24.98 -0.61 -11.25
CA ASN A 239 24.74 -1.28 -12.54
C ASN A 239 25.31 -2.71 -12.48
N LEU A 240 24.41 -3.65 -12.21
CA LEU A 240 24.66 -5.08 -12.02
C LEU A 240 24.93 -5.82 -13.32
N ASN A 241 24.68 -5.23 -14.50
CA ASN A 241 24.98 -5.85 -15.79
C ASN A 241 26.51 -6.00 -15.97
N GLU A 242 27.00 -7.20 -16.29
CA GLU A 242 28.43 -7.52 -16.35
C GLU A 242 29.20 -6.56 -17.28
N GLY A 243 28.66 -6.32 -18.49
CA GLY A 243 29.25 -5.44 -19.51
C GLY A 243 29.06 -3.93 -19.32
N ALA A 244 28.47 -3.47 -18.21
CA ALA A 244 28.22 -2.03 -17.99
C ALA A 244 29.53 -1.20 -17.93
N LEU A 245 29.56 -0.07 -18.64
CA LEU A 245 30.71 0.82 -18.72
C LEU A 245 30.89 1.69 -17.46
N ASP A 246 29.77 2.19 -16.93
CA ASP A 246 29.69 2.77 -15.59
C ASP A 246 29.00 1.74 -14.67
N LYS A 247 29.54 1.54 -13.47
CA LYS A 247 29.00 0.58 -12.48
C LYS A 247 28.11 1.25 -11.44
N THR A 248 27.96 2.56 -11.49
CA THR A 248 27.14 3.38 -10.59
C THR A 248 25.93 4.03 -11.24
N ASP A 249 25.77 3.87 -12.56
CA ASP A 249 24.65 4.40 -13.33
C ASP A 249 23.73 3.24 -13.77
N PRO A 250 22.66 2.90 -13.01
CA PRO A 250 21.78 1.76 -13.29
C PRO A 250 20.75 2.03 -14.38
N THR A 251 20.76 3.23 -15.00
CA THR A 251 19.78 3.66 -16.01
C THR A 251 19.57 2.58 -17.08
N SER A 252 18.31 2.21 -17.32
CA SER A 252 17.99 1.16 -18.28
C SER A 252 18.32 1.60 -19.71
N THR A 253 18.81 0.64 -20.51
CA THR A 253 19.01 0.83 -21.96
C THR A 253 17.78 0.43 -22.78
N SER A 254 16.66 0.15 -22.11
CA SER A 254 15.32 0.11 -22.72
C SER A 254 14.94 1.49 -23.28
N ILE A 255 14.05 1.51 -24.27
CA ILE A 255 13.45 2.74 -24.82
C ILE A 255 11.91 2.64 -24.89
N SER A 256 11.33 1.59 -24.28
CA SER A 256 9.88 1.31 -24.31
C SER A 256 9.27 1.27 -22.90
N GLY A 257 9.96 1.86 -21.93
CA GLY A 257 9.64 1.84 -20.50
C GLY A 257 10.83 1.38 -19.67
N ASP A 258 11.01 1.99 -18.50
CA ASP A 258 11.88 1.48 -17.43
C ASP A 258 11.09 1.45 -16.11
N HIS A 259 10.63 0.24 -15.77
CA HIS A 259 9.74 -0.04 -14.65
C HIS A 259 10.27 0.55 -13.33
N GLY A 260 11.56 0.32 -13.03
CA GLY A 260 12.22 0.84 -11.83
C GLY A 260 12.30 2.36 -11.73
N THR A 261 12.25 3.09 -12.85
CA THR A 261 12.17 4.56 -12.86
C THR A 261 10.79 5.04 -12.41
N SER A 262 9.72 4.36 -12.81
CA SER A 262 8.35 4.65 -12.35
C SER A 262 8.11 4.23 -10.89
N VAL A 263 8.69 3.11 -10.47
CA VAL A 263 8.75 2.67 -9.06
C VAL A 263 9.45 3.72 -8.18
N ALA A 264 10.58 4.26 -8.61
CA ALA A 264 11.35 5.26 -7.86
C ALA A 264 10.56 6.56 -7.63
N GLY A 265 9.79 7.01 -8.64
CA GLY A 265 8.92 8.19 -8.53
C GLY A 265 7.87 8.07 -7.44
N LEU A 266 7.18 6.93 -7.37
CA LEU A 266 6.16 6.68 -6.34
C LEU A 266 6.74 6.72 -4.91
N ILE A 267 7.99 6.28 -4.71
CA ILE A 267 8.66 6.40 -3.42
C ILE A 267 9.04 7.87 -3.14
N ALA A 268 9.77 8.52 -4.06
CA ALA A 268 10.49 9.75 -3.78
C ALA A 268 10.78 10.66 -4.99
N ALA A 269 9.83 10.84 -5.92
CA ALA A 269 9.83 12.00 -6.82
C ALA A 269 9.84 13.32 -6.01
N LYS A 270 10.52 14.35 -6.53
CA LYS A 270 11.01 15.47 -5.72
C LYS A 270 9.98 16.58 -5.55
N GLY A 271 9.05 16.36 -4.63
CA GLY A 271 8.03 17.36 -4.32
C GLY A 271 8.54 18.76 -4.00
N TRP A 272 7.71 19.71 -4.41
CA TRP A 272 7.85 21.16 -4.34
C TRP A 272 9.06 21.71 -5.14
N ASN A 273 9.34 21.10 -6.30
CA ASN A 273 10.33 21.56 -7.28
C ASN A 273 9.69 22.35 -8.45
N GLY A 274 8.38 22.22 -8.68
CA GLY A 274 7.65 22.84 -9.80
C GLY A 274 7.75 22.06 -11.13
N LEU A 275 8.13 20.79 -11.07
CA LEU A 275 8.21 19.81 -12.17
C LEU A 275 7.38 18.59 -11.78
N GLY A 276 6.90 17.80 -12.74
CA GLY A 276 6.38 16.47 -12.44
C GLY A 276 5.31 16.42 -11.35
N GLY A 277 5.52 15.54 -10.38
CA GLY A 277 4.60 15.31 -9.26
C GLY A 277 5.36 15.19 -7.94
N GLN A 278 4.92 14.28 -7.08
CA GLN A 278 5.58 13.95 -5.81
C GLN A 278 5.64 12.44 -5.62
N GLY A 279 6.66 11.96 -4.88
CA GLY A 279 6.59 10.66 -4.25
C GLY A 279 5.82 10.72 -2.93
N VAL A 280 5.46 9.56 -2.39
CA VAL A 280 4.90 9.42 -1.03
C VAL A 280 5.86 9.94 0.06
N SER A 281 7.17 9.96 -0.22
CA SER A 281 8.21 10.43 0.70
C SER A 281 9.25 11.32 -0.03
N PRO A 282 8.91 12.58 -0.37
CA PRO A 282 9.66 13.41 -1.31
C PRO A 282 11.03 13.91 -0.81
N ASP A 283 11.39 13.66 0.46
CA ASP A 283 12.74 13.89 1.01
C ASP A 283 13.50 12.58 1.36
N THR A 284 12.97 11.42 0.97
CA THR A 284 13.70 10.14 1.03
C THR A 284 14.75 10.07 -0.07
N ASN A 285 15.92 9.51 0.27
CA ASN A 285 17.03 9.36 -0.65
C ASN A 285 16.90 8.05 -1.45
N LEU A 286 17.37 8.02 -2.70
CA LEU A 286 17.25 6.88 -3.60
C LEU A 286 18.61 6.22 -3.91
N ILE A 287 18.59 4.89 -3.98
CA ILE A 287 19.64 4.02 -4.55
C ILE A 287 18.96 3.08 -5.55
N GLY A 288 19.42 3.03 -6.80
CA GLY A 288 18.90 2.11 -7.82
C GLY A 288 19.81 0.90 -8.03
N MET A 289 19.23 -0.29 -8.20
CA MET A 289 19.94 -1.53 -8.54
C MET A 289 19.20 -2.24 -9.67
N ASN A 290 19.80 -2.32 -10.86
CA ASN A 290 19.16 -2.92 -12.04
C ASN A 290 19.27 -4.45 -12.06
N TYR A 291 18.62 -5.09 -11.08
CA TYR A 291 18.60 -6.53 -10.87
C TYR A 291 18.00 -7.32 -12.04
N LEU A 292 16.88 -6.86 -12.61
CA LEU A 292 16.05 -7.69 -13.50
C LEU A 292 16.67 -7.87 -14.90
N GLY A 293 16.43 -9.04 -15.51
CA GLY A 293 17.03 -9.46 -16.77
C GLY A 293 18.32 -10.28 -16.61
N SER A 294 18.96 -10.65 -17.72
CA SER A 294 20.11 -11.55 -17.73
C SER A 294 21.48 -10.84 -17.75
N GLY A 295 22.58 -11.60 -17.68
CA GLY A 295 23.94 -11.06 -17.82
C GLY A 295 24.44 -10.26 -16.63
N LYS A 296 24.03 -10.63 -15.41
CA LYS A 296 24.41 -9.95 -14.16
C LYS A 296 25.78 -10.38 -13.65
N VAL A 297 26.40 -9.54 -12.82
CA VAL A 297 27.69 -9.84 -12.16
C VAL A 297 27.57 -11.02 -11.19
N PRO A 298 28.67 -11.77 -10.93
CA PRO A 298 28.70 -12.76 -9.87
C PRO A 298 28.28 -12.16 -8.51
N GLN A 299 27.65 -12.98 -7.66
CA GLN A 299 27.18 -12.60 -6.33
C GLN A 299 26.06 -11.55 -6.29
N THR A 300 25.33 -11.34 -7.40
CA THR A 300 24.24 -10.34 -7.50
C THR A 300 23.23 -10.43 -6.36
N GLU A 301 22.76 -11.61 -5.98
CA GLU A 301 21.81 -11.80 -4.86
C GLU A 301 22.33 -11.11 -3.58
N TYR A 302 23.53 -11.46 -3.10
CA TYR A 302 24.15 -10.81 -1.94
C TYR A 302 24.21 -9.28 -2.07
N LEU A 303 24.48 -8.74 -3.27
CA LEU A 303 24.54 -7.30 -3.50
C LEU A 303 23.16 -6.63 -3.32
N ILE A 304 22.07 -7.25 -3.81
CA ILE A 304 20.71 -6.68 -3.76
C ILE A 304 20.04 -6.78 -2.38
N HIS A 305 20.61 -7.52 -1.42
CA HIS A 305 20.20 -7.46 0.00
C HIS A 305 21.13 -6.58 0.85
N GLY A 306 22.13 -5.92 0.24
CA GLY A 306 23.03 -5.00 0.96
C GLY A 306 24.19 -5.67 1.70
N PHE A 307 24.61 -6.89 1.33
CA PHE A 307 25.81 -7.52 1.90
C PHE A 307 27.09 -6.69 1.64
N PRO A 308 28.19 -6.94 2.39
CA PRO A 308 29.45 -6.23 2.20
C PRO A 308 30.00 -6.34 0.76
N GLY A 309 29.98 -5.23 0.04
CA GLY A 309 30.29 -5.16 -1.40
C GLY A 309 29.24 -4.38 -2.19
N SER A 310 27.99 -4.37 -1.73
CA SER A 310 26.85 -3.60 -2.27
C SER A 310 27.00 -2.08 -2.27
N GLY A 311 28.06 -1.55 -1.64
CA GLY A 311 28.17 -0.12 -1.35
C GLY A 311 27.24 0.36 -0.22
N ILE A 312 26.47 -0.50 0.43
CA ILE A 312 25.66 -0.20 1.63
C ILE A 312 26.46 -0.55 2.90
N GLY A 313 26.51 0.38 3.85
CA GLY A 313 27.09 0.16 5.17
C GLY A 313 26.05 -0.34 6.18
N MET A 314 26.45 -1.24 7.09
CA MET A 314 25.56 -1.76 8.16
C MET A 314 24.93 -0.67 9.04
N ASN A 315 25.57 0.50 9.15
CA ASN A 315 25.08 1.65 9.94
C ASN A 315 24.45 2.76 9.08
N ASP A 316 24.30 2.56 7.77
CA ASP A 316 23.60 3.51 6.91
C ASP A 316 22.11 3.49 7.22
N ASN A 317 21.42 4.63 7.11
CA ASN A 317 19.97 4.71 7.34
C ASN A 317 19.16 4.27 6.09
N VAL A 318 19.52 3.13 5.52
CA VAL A 318 18.70 2.42 4.53
C VAL A 318 17.49 1.85 5.26
N GLY A 319 16.32 2.46 5.06
CA GLY A 319 15.09 2.11 5.76
C GLY A 319 14.29 1.03 5.05
N VAL A 320 14.34 0.99 3.72
CA VAL A 320 13.52 0.09 2.90
C VAL A 320 14.23 -0.37 1.64
N PHE A 321 14.02 -1.62 1.27
CA PHE A 321 14.23 -2.17 -0.07
C PHE A 321 12.87 -2.36 -0.71
N ASN A 322 12.71 -1.88 -1.94
CA ASN A 322 11.57 -2.17 -2.78
C ASN A 322 11.94 -3.26 -3.80
N ARG A 323 11.05 -4.25 -3.93
CA ARG A 323 11.13 -5.36 -4.88
C ARG A 323 9.82 -5.47 -5.64
N SER A 324 9.63 -4.59 -6.62
CA SER A 324 8.46 -4.58 -7.49
C SER A 324 8.53 -5.65 -8.59
N TYR A 325 8.79 -6.90 -8.20
CA TYR A 325 8.89 -8.06 -9.08
C TYR A 325 8.44 -9.33 -8.35
N GLY A 326 8.31 -10.45 -9.07
CA GLY A 326 7.98 -11.76 -8.50
C GLY A 326 8.12 -12.88 -9.53
N LEU A 327 7.63 -14.07 -9.18
CA LEU A 327 7.62 -15.24 -10.07
C LEU A 327 6.17 -15.61 -10.47
N GLY A 328 5.90 -15.65 -11.77
CA GLY A 328 4.69 -16.22 -12.36
C GLY A 328 5.00 -17.52 -13.08
N TRP A 329 4.62 -18.65 -12.49
CA TRP A 329 4.59 -19.97 -13.13
C TRP A 329 3.59 -20.86 -12.38
N PRO A 330 2.78 -21.72 -13.04
CA PRO A 330 1.67 -22.39 -12.37
C PRO A 330 2.11 -23.68 -11.66
N THR A 331 2.91 -23.47 -10.61
CA THR A 331 3.41 -24.48 -9.68
C THR A 331 3.70 -23.84 -8.32
N HIS A 332 3.86 -24.66 -7.29
CA HIS A 332 4.43 -24.21 -6.01
C HIS A 332 5.96 -24.35 -6.04
N PHE A 333 6.69 -23.27 -5.76
CA PHE A 333 8.14 -23.27 -5.69
C PHE A 333 8.64 -23.67 -4.30
N SER A 334 9.50 -24.70 -4.24
CA SER A 334 10.07 -25.23 -2.99
C SER A 334 10.79 -24.15 -2.17
N TYR A 335 10.54 -24.14 -0.86
CA TYR A 335 11.17 -23.23 0.09
C TYR A 335 12.63 -23.61 0.41
N SER A 336 13.44 -22.62 0.79
CA SER A 336 14.88 -22.75 1.03
C SER A 336 15.33 -21.94 2.26
N GLU A 337 15.89 -22.62 3.26
CA GLU A 337 16.44 -21.97 4.47
C GLU A 337 17.73 -21.17 4.19
N LEU A 338 18.44 -21.49 3.09
CA LEU A 338 19.59 -20.71 2.65
C LEU A 338 19.14 -19.36 2.09
N ASP A 339 18.04 -19.35 1.32
CA ASP A 339 17.54 -18.12 0.72
C ASP A 339 16.87 -17.24 1.77
N GLU A 340 16.06 -17.78 2.71
CA GLU A 340 15.57 -17.01 3.86
C GLU A 340 16.73 -16.37 4.67
N ALA A 341 17.85 -17.08 4.85
CA ALA A 341 19.04 -16.55 5.54
C ALA A 341 19.80 -15.46 4.74
N ILE A 342 19.60 -15.36 3.43
CA ILE A 342 20.13 -14.29 2.57
C ILE A 342 19.14 -13.12 2.52
N GLU A 343 17.86 -13.40 2.32
CA GLU A 343 16.77 -12.44 2.17
C GLU A 343 16.43 -11.70 3.47
N SER A 344 16.68 -12.31 4.64
CA SER A 344 16.56 -11.69 5.97
C SER A 344 17.71 -10.74 6.36
N TYR A 345 18.84 -10.75 5.63
CA TYR A 345 19.98 -9.88 5.93
C TYR A 345 19.66 -8.37 6.06
N PRO A 346 18.79 -7.75 5.21
CA PRO A 346 18.43 -6.35 5.37
C PRO A 346 17.78 -6.08 6.73
N ASN A 347 16.87 -6.96 7.14
CA ASN A 347 16.09 -6.89 8.36
C ASN A 347 16.93 -7.16 9.62
N LEU A 348 17.92 -8.06 9.54
CA LEU A 348 18.72 -8.47 10.70
C LEU A 348 20.01 -7.65 10.88
N MET A 349 20.62 -7.14 9.80
CA MET A 349 22.00 -6.60 9.83
C MET A 349 22.13 -5.10 9.55
N LEU A 350 21.16 -4.47 8.87
CA LEU A 350 21.23 -3.05 8.52
C LEU A 350 20.67 -2.13 9.62
N ARG A 351 20.85 -0.81 9.46
CA ARG A 351 20.51 0.23 10.46
C ARG A 351 21.09 -0.06 11.87
N GLY A 352 22.25 -0.71 11.93
CA GLY A 352 22.92 -1.10 13.16
C GLY A 352 22.22 -2.24 13.92
N GLY A 353 21.56 -3.17 13.21
CA GLY A 353 20.78 -4.26 13.80
C GLY A 353 19.30 -3.92 14.04
N LYS A 354 18.84 -2.73 13.64
CA LYS A 354 17.40 -2.38 13.64
C LYS A 354 16.66 -2.92 12.43
N GLY A 355 17.38 -3.18 11.34
CA GLY A 355 16.83 -3.65 10.08
C GLY A 355 16.35 -2.55 9.13
N ALA A 356 16.56 -2.77 7.84
CA ALA A 356 15.73 -2.25 6.78
C ALA A 356 14.53 -3.19 6.57
N LEU A 357 13.39 -2.68 6.12
CA LEU A 357 12.27 -3.52 5.67
C LEU A 357 12.47 -3.88 4.19
N THR A 358 11.86 -4.97 3.74
CA THR A 358 11.66 -5.24 2.31
C THR A 358 10.17 -5.22 1.98
N MET A 359 9.76 -4.37 1.04
CA MET A 359 8.42 -4.38 0.46
C MET A 359 8.45 -5.13 -0.87
N LYS A 360 7.52 -6.07 -1.04
CA LYS A 360 7.49 -7.04 -2.13
C LYS A 360 6.10 -7.05 -2.76
N SER A 361 6.02 -6.99 -4.09
CA SER A 361 4.74 -7.12 -4.80
C SER A 361 4.16 -8.52 -4.64
N SER A 362 2.86 -8.65 -4.35
CA SER A 362 2.22 -9.96 -4.16
C SER A 362 2.13 -10.78 -5.46
N GLY A 363 1.79 -10.11 -6.58
CA GLY A 363 1.67 -10.68 -7.92
C GLY A 363 0.60 -9.96 -8.75
N ASN A 364 0.46 -10.30 -10.03
CA ASN A 364 -0.51 -9.66 -10.95
C ASN A 364 -1.43 -10.68 -11.63
N SER A 365 -1.58 -11.86 -11.03
CA SER A 365 -2.12 -13.07 -11.66
C SER A 365 -3.38 -13.54 -10.92
N PHE A 366 -4.32 -12.62 -10.66
CA PHE A 366 -5.60 -12.92 -10.02
C PHE A 366 -6.62 -13.55 -10.99
N GLY A 367 -6.78 -12.97 -12.19
CA GLY A 367 -7.72 -13.44 -13.21
C GLY A 367 -7.06 -14.20 -14.38
N ASP A 368 -6.13 -13.53 -15.07
CA ASP A 368 -5.30 -14.11 -16.14
C ASP A 368 -3.97 -13.32 -16.25
N ASP A 369 -2.84 -14.02 -16.19
CA ASP A 369 -1.48 -13.51 -16.46
C ASP A 369 -1.05 -13.73 -17.93
N GLY A 370 -1.91 -14.36 -18.74
CA GLY A 370 -1.71 -14.71 -20.14
C GLY A 370 -0.83 -15.92 -20.38
N ASN A 371 -0.29 -16.53 -19.31
CA ASN A 371 0.55 -17.73 -19.36
C ASN A 371 -0.30 -19.00 -19.33
N GLU A 372 -1.30 -19.02 -18.46
CA GLU A 372 -2.24 -20.10 -18.18
C GLU A 372 -3.40 -20.18 -19.17
N GLY A 373 -3.68 -19.10 -19.90
CA GLY A 373 -4.81 -19.00 -20.82
C GLY A 373 -6.14 -19.09 -20.08
N SER A 374 -7.13 -19.78 -20.66
CA SER A 374 -8.49 -19.80 -20.11
C SER A 374 -8.65 -20.62 -18.82
N LEU A 375 -7.57 -21.20 -18.23
CA LEU A 375 -7.60 -22.08 -17.06
C LEU A 375 -8.50 -21.60 -15.90
N CYS A 376 -8.30 -20.36 -15.44
CA CYS A 376 -8.99 -19.83 -14.26
C CYS A 376 -10.38 -19.24 -14.56
N GLU A 377 -10.70 -19.05 -15.83
CA GLU A 377 -12.08 -18.88 -16.32
C GLU A 377 -12.79 -20.24 -16.37
N ASP A 378 -12.21 -21.22 -17.05
CA ASP A 378 -12.75 -22.57 -17.27
C ASP A 378 -12.97 -23.37 -15.96
N ASN A 379 -12.10 -23.20 -14.97
CA ASN A 379 -12.24 -23.86 -13.66
C ASN A 379 -13.17 -23.11 -12.68
N GLY A 380 -13.61 -21.89 -13.05
CA GLY A 380 -14.52 -21.05 -12.26
C GLY A 380 -13.88 -20.24 -11.13
N ALA A 381 -12.55 -20.13 -11.02
CA ALA A 381 -11.90 -19.26 -10.04
C ALA A 381 -12.31 -17.79 -10.23
N ASN A 382 -12.29 -17.32 -11.48
CA ASN A 382 -12.56 -15.93 -11.84
C ASN A 382 -14.01 -15.52 -11.54
N ASP A 383 -14.97 -16.38 -11.91
CA ASP A 383 -16.41 -16.20 -11.61
C ASP A 383 -16.71 -16.18 -10.09
N LEU A 384 -15.90 -16.87 -9.30
CA LEU A 384 -16.01 -16.90 -7.83
C LEU A 384 -15.28 -15.73 -7.15
N GLY A 385 -14.42 -14.99 -7.85
CA GLY A 385 -13.52 -14.01 -7.23
C GLY A 385 -12.41 -14.64 -6.39
N LEU A 386 -11.83 -15.74 -6.87
CA LEU A 386 -10.65 -16.40 -6.28
C LEU A 386 -9.40 -16.12 -7.12
N THR A 387 -8.25 -15.94 -6.45
CA THR A 387 -6.98 -15.63 -7.12
C THR A 387 -6.42 -16.86 -7.85
N CYS A 388 -6.23 -16.75 -9.15
CA CYS A 388 -5.67 -17.80 -10.01
C CYS A 388 -4.30 -18.27 -9.49
N TYR A 389 -3.39 -17.35 -9.15
CA TYR A 389 -2.13 -17.67 -8.48
C TYR A 389 -2.18 -17.17 -7.03
N ASN A 390 -1.70 -17.99 -6.10
CA ASN A 390 -1.56 -17.59 -4.70
C ASN A 390 -0.26 -16.79 -4.52
N ALA A 391 -0.31 -15.68 -3.79
CA ALA A 391 0.89 -14.90 -3.45
C ALA A 391 1.92 -15.70 -2.61
N SER A 392 1.55 -16.87 -2.06
CA SER A 392 2.44 -17.82 -1.39
C SER A 392 3.11 -18.85 -2.32
N PHE A 393 2.93 -18.80 -3.64
CA PHE A 393 3.63 -19.71 -4.57
C PHE A 393 5.11 -19.35 -4.74
N GLU A 394 5.49 -18.08 -4.54
CA GLU A 394 6.88 -17.61 -4.59
C GLU A 394 7.56 -17.74 -3.22
N PRO A 395 8.77 -18.35 -3.12
CA PRO A 395 9.35 -18.73 -1.83
C PRO A 395 9.87 -17.53 -1.03
N SER A 396 10.17 -16.40 -1.70
CA SER A 396 10.54 -15.13 -1.06
C SER A 396 9.39 -14.48 -0.29
N GLN A 397 8.15 -14.88 -0.57
CA GLN A 397 6.94 -14.29 -0.01
C GLN A 397 6.36 -15.08 1.17
N VAL A 398 6.98 -16.19 1.58
CA VAL A 398 6.46 -17.08 2.63
C VAL A 398 7.28 -17.04 3.92
N HIS A 399 7.99 -15.94 4.18
CA HIS A 399 8.66 -15.63 5.44
C HIS A 399 8.44 -14.16 5.85
N PRO A 400 8.48 -13.80 7.15
CA PRO A 400 8.07 -12.46 7.61
C PRO A 400 9.03 -11.31 7.28
N TYR A 401 10.19 -11.57 6.69
CA TYR A 401 11.19 -10.54 6.36
C TYR A 401 10.80 -9.69 5.14
N TYR A 402 10.05 -10.28 4.20
CA TYR A 402 9.47 -9.60 3.06
C TYR A 402 7.99 -9.35 3.35
N LEU A 403 7.57 -8.09 3.28
CA LEU A 403 6.17 -7.70 3.43
C LEU A 403 5.55 -7.75 2.03
N SER A 404 4.74 -8.77 1.77
CA SER A 404 3.94 -8.88 0.55
C SER A 404 2.85 -7.81 0.53
N VAL A 405 2.74 -7.08 -0.58
CA VAL A 405 1.83 -5.92 -0.74
C VAL A 405 0.86 -6.16 -1.90
N ALA A 406 -0.43 -6.20 -1.57
CA ALA A 406 -1.53 -6.27 -2.52
C ALA A 406 -1.92 -4.88 -3.06
N ALA A 407 -2.59 -4.82 -4.21
CA ALA A 407 -2.96 -3.58 -4.86
C ALA A 407 -4.46 -3.23 -4.69
N VAL A 408 -4.75 -1.94 -4.56
CA VAL A 408 -6.13 -1.41 -4.52
C VAL A 408 -6.36 -0.26 -5.52
N ASN A 409 -7.64 -0.08 -5.84
CA ASN A 409 -8.22 0.88 -6.79
C ASN A 409 -8.64 2.21 -6.14
N THR A 410 -9.13 3.14 -6.97
CA THR A 410 -9.66 4.46 -6.59
C THR A 410 -10.97 4.40 -5.80
N ASP A 411 -11.61 3.24 -5.70
CA ASP A 411 -12.76 2.96 -4.85
C ASP A 411 -12.38 2.23 -3.55
N GLY A 412 -11.08 2.07 -3.29
CA GLY A 412 -10.53 1.36 -2.14
C GLY A 412 -10.63 -0.17 -2.24
N LYS A 413 -11.13 -0.72 -3.34
CA LYS A 413 -11.28 -2.17 -3.54
C LYS A 413 -10.07 -2.79 -4.20
N HIS A 414 -10.05 -4.12 -4.22
CA HIS A 414 -9.03 -4.93 -4.89
C HIS A 414 -8.96 -4.59 -6.40
N THR A 415 -7.75 -4.63 -6.98
CA THR A 415 -7.60 -4.49 -8.45
C THR A 415 -7.99 -5.77 -9.18
N SER A 416 -8.25 -5.67 -10.49
CA SER A 416 -8.56 -6.83 -11.34
C SER A 416 -7.49 -7.93 -11.36
N TYR A 417 -6.24 -7.59 -11.01
CA TYR A 417 -5.06 -8.43 -11.19
C TYR A 417 -4.31 -8.81 -9.91
N SER A 418 -4.52 -8.14 -8.78
CA SER A 418 -3.66 -8.29 -7.58
C SER A 418 -3.64 -9.73 -7.03
N ALA A 419 -2.48 -10.41 -7.00
CA ALA A 419 -2.46 -11.76 -6.44
C ALA A 419 -2.71 -11.76 -4.92
N ALA A 420 -3.57 -12.65 -4.45
CA ALA A 420 -4.01 -12.71 -3.06
C ALA A 420 -3.44 -13.92 -2.29
N GLY A 421 -3.51 -13.89 -0.96
CA GLY A 421 -3.06 -15.00 -0.10
C GLY A 421 -2.92 -14.60 1.37
N ALA A 422 -2.86 -15.59 2.27
CA ALA A 422 -2.70 -15.36 3.71
C ALA A 422 -1.35 -14.71 4.09
N ASN A 423 -0.39 -14.68 3.17
CA ASN A 423 0.92 -14.06 3.30
C ASN A 423 0.95 -12.56 2.93
N VAL A 424 -0.11 -12.03 2.30
CA VAL A 424 -0.27 -10.59 2.10
C VAL A 424 -0.23 -9.90 3.47
N PHE A 425 0.57 -8.85 3.59
CA PHE A 425 0.78 -8.14 4.86
C PHE A 425 -0.10 -6.88 4.94
N VAL A 426 -0.12 -6.08 3.87
CA VAL A 426 -0.93 -4.85 3.72
C VAL A 426 -1.29 -4.63 2.26
N SER A 427 -2.21 -3.72 1.97
CA SER A 427 -2.47 -3.23 0.62
C SER A 427 -2.02 -1.78 0.43
N ALA A 428 -1.85 -1.36 -0.84
CA ALA A 428 -1.56 0.02 -1.19
C ALA A 428 -2.11 0.38 -2.59
N PRO A 429 -2.34 1.66 -2.89
CA PRO A 429 -2.84 2.12 -4.19
C PRO A 429 -2.04 1.61 -5.39
N SER A 430 -2.74 1.35 -6.48
CA SER A 430 -2.17 1.05 -7.80
C SER A 430 -3.12 1.44 -8.94
N GLY A 431 -4.43 1.23 -8.77
CA GLY A 431 -5.41 1.45 -9.82
C GLY A 431 -5.39 0.35 -10.88
N GLU A 432 -6.07 0.59 -12.01
CA GLU A 432 -6.18 -0.35 -13.12
C GLU A 432 -5.09 -0.10 -14.18
N TYR A 433 -5.43 0.46 -15.35
CA TYR A 433 -4.52 0.54 -16.52
C TYR A 433 -4.38 1.96 -17.10
N GLY A 434 -4.90 3.00 -16.42
CA GLY A 434 -4.77 4.39 -16.86
C GLY A 434 -5.59 4.72 -18.10
N ARG A 435 -6.71 4.01 -18.32
CA ARG A 435 -7.56 4.14 -19.52
C ARG A 435 -9.06 4.09 -19.19
N TYR A 436 -9.60 2.92 -18.82
CA TYR A 436 -11.00 2.81 -18.35
C TYR A 436 -11.15 3.10 -16.85
N ALA A 437 -10.09 2.92 -16.07
CA ALA A 437 -10.00 3.42 -14.70
C ALA A 437 -8.58 3.96 -14.45
N PRO A 438 -8.40 4.85 -13.45
CA PRO A 438 -7.12 5.47 -13.14
C PRO A 438 -6.04 4.44 -12.82
N ALA A 439 -4.79 4.77 -13.14
CA ALA A 439 -3.60 4.08 -12.65
C ALA A 439 -2.63 5.12 -12.05
N MET A 440 -1.33 4.85 -12.06
CA MET A 440 -0.35 5.69 -11.38
C MET A 440 0.22 6.77 -12.30
N VAL A 441 0.04 8.02 -11.90
CA VAL A 441 0.81 9.16 -12.41
C VAL A 441 2.15 9.22 -11.67
N THR A 442 3.25 8.99 -12.39
CA THR A 442 4.62 8.89 -11.84
C THR A 442 5.67 9.21 -12.91
N THR A 443 6.95 9.24 -12.53
CA THR A 443 8.09 9.44 -13.42
C THR A 443 8.24 8.32 -14.45
N ASP A 444 8.81 8.64 -15.60
CA ASP A 444 9.12 7.71 -16.69
C ASP A 444 10.57 7.94 -17.15
N GLN A 445 11.06 7.22 -18.15
CA GLN A 445 12.33 7.60 -18.79
C GLN A 445 12.17 8.95 -19.50
N MET A 446 13.15 9.84 -19.38
CA MET A 446 13.05 11.18 -19.96
C MET A 446 13.05 11.17 -21.49
N THR A 447 12.38 12.19 -22.05
CA THR A 447 12.17 12.45 -23.48
C THR A 447 11.23 11.47 -24.18
N CYS A 448 10.38 11.98 -25.08
CA CYS A 448 9.49 11.19 -25.96
C CYS A 448 10.17 10.17 -26.91
N LEU A 449 11.46 9.89 -26.74
CA LEU A 449 12.23 8.84 -27.43
C LEU A 449 12.45 7.59 -26.57
N SER A 450 12.13 7.64 -25.28
CA SER A 450 12.20 6.55 -24.31
C SER A 450 10.89 6.50 -23.51
N GLY A 451 10.73 5.52 -22.61
CA GLY A 451 9.63 5.48 -21.65
C GLY A 451 8.39 4.70 -22.08
N TYR A 452 7.40 4.62 -21.19
CA TYR A 452 6.05 4.12 -21.46
C TYR A 452 5.21 5.16 -22.22
N SER A 453 5.41 6.43 -21.88
CA SER A 453 5.12 7.59 -22.71
C SER A 453 6.10 7.68 -23.87
N GLY A 454 5.81 8.49 -24.89
CA GLY A 454 6.73 8.67 -26.02
C GLY A 454 6.44 7.82 -27.25
N PHE A 455 7.18 8.06 -28.34
CA PHE A 455 6.99 7.38 -29.63
C PHE A 455 7.40 5.90 -29.63
N ASN A 456 8.25 5.50 -28.67
CA ASN A 456 8.80 4.14 -28.55
C ASN A 456 8.17 3.32 -27.41
N GLY A 457 7.30 3.93 -26.58
CA GLY A 457 6.57 3.24 -25.52
C GLY A 457 5.74 2.09 -26.08
N GLY A 458 5.85 0.91 -25.46
CA GLY A 458 5.38 -0.35 -26.06
C GLY A 458 3.90 -0.30 -26.48
N THR A 459 3.04 0.21 -25.59
CA THR A 459 1.61 0.40 -25.85
C THR A 459 1.35 1.43 -26.95
N ILE A 460 1.98 2.61 -26.87
CA ILE A 460 1.81 3.70 -27.86
C ILE A 460 2.21 3.23 -29.26
N ALA A 461 3.34 2.56 -29.39
CA ALA A 461 3.83 2.00 -30.64
C ALA A 461 2.92 0.88 -31.17
N ALA A 462 2.46 -0.05 -30.31
CA ALA A 462 1.56 -1.13 -30.72
C ALA A 462 0.21 -0.60 -31.25
N TRP A 463 -0.44 0.30 -30.51
CA TRP A 463 -1.73 0.89 -30.89
C TRP A 463 -1.61 1.76 -32.14
N SER A 464 -0.53 2.55 -32.26
CA SER A 464 -0.26 3.36 -33.46
C SER A 464 -0.08 2.52 -34.72
N ASN A 465 0.52 1.33 -34.61
CA ASN A 465 0.70 0.41 -35.73
C ASN A 465 -0.60 -0.33 -36.11
N PHE A 466 -1.48 -0.65 -35.15
CA PHE A 466 -2.69 -1.44 -35.40
C PHE A 466 -3.91 -0.59 -35.80
N TYR A 467 -4.13 0.53 -35.10
CA TYR A 467 -5.31 1.40 -35.27
C TYR A 467 -4.98 2.76 -35.89
N GLY A 468 -3.70 3.15 -35.96
CA GLY A 468 -3.25 4.46 -36.43
C GLY A 468 -2.97 5.46 -35.30
N ALA A 469 -2.11 6.42 -35.60
CA ALA A 469 -1.59 7.39 -34.63
C ALA A 469 -2.68 8.24 -33.94
N ASP A 470 -3.63 8.77 -34.71
CA ASP A 470 -4.70 9.64 -34.19
C ASP A 470 -5.59 8.90 -33.17
N PHE A 471 -5.86 7.62 -33.40
CA PHE A 471 -6.60 6.79 -32.45
C PHE A 471 -5.74 6.42 -31.24
N ALA A 472 -4.46 6.04 -31.43
CA ALA A 472 -3.57 5.76 -30.31
C ALA A 472 -3.41 6.98 -29.37
N ALA A 473 -3.32 8.19 -29.93
CA ALA A 473 -3.33 9.45 -29.19
C ALA A 473 -4.63 9.65 -28.41
N SER A 474 -5.79 9.34 -29.01
CA SER A 474 -7.08 9.43 -28.32
C SER A 474 -7.19 8.49 -27.11
N GLN A 475 -6.57 7.30 -27.17
CA GLN A 475 -6.72 6.27 -26.13
C GLN A 475 -5.72 6.39 -24.98
N PHE A 476 -4.64 7.17 -25.15
CA PHE A 476 -3.58 7.39 -24.16
C PHE A 476 -3.06 8.84 -24.20
N PRO A 477 -3.93 9.86 -24.01
CA PRO A 477 -3.60 11.26 -24.35
C PRO A 477 -2.41 11.82 -23.58
N PHE A 478 -2.22 11.44 -22.31
CA PHE A 478 -1.12 11.91 -21.47
C PHE A 478 0.24 11.26 -21.82
N ASN A 479 0.23 9.98 -22.22
CA ASN A 479 1.43 9.25 -22.62
C ASN A 479 1.82 9.51 -24.08
N TYR A 480 0.88 9.95 -24.92
CA TYR A 480 1.15 10.26 -26.32
C TYR A 480 1.92 11.60 -26.46
N PRO A 481 2.97 11.68 -27.30
CA PRO A 481 3.77 12.90 -27.44
C PRO A 481 2.98 14.15 -27.82
N GLY A 482 3.02 15.16 -26.94
CA GLY A 482 2.45 16.49 -27.18
C GLY A 482 1.39 16.96 -26.18
N HIS A 483 1.04 16.15 -25.18
CA HIS A 483 0.18 16.57 -24.06
C HIS A 483 0.77 17.79 -23.33
N GLU A 484 -0.06 18.75 -22.91
CA GLU A 484 0.45 20.00 -22.33
C GLU A 484 1.14 19.80 -20.98
N ASP A 485 0.55 19.01 -20.08
CA ASP A 485 1.15 18.64 -18.79
C ASP A 485 2.40 17.73 -18.91
N ASN A 486 2.66 17.15 -20.08
CA ASN A 486 3.71 16.13 -20.29
C ASN A 486 4.45 16.35 -21.62
N ALA A 487 4.71 17.60 -21.98
CA ALA A 487 5.24 17.97 -23.30
C ALA A 487 6.63 17.35 -23.64
N SER A 488 7.36 16.86 -22.64
CA SER A 488 8.63 16.14 -22.78
C SER A 488 8.50 14.62 -22.72
N CYS A 489 7.34 14.06 -22.36
CA CYS A 489 7.11 12.65 -22.05
C CYS A 489 7.94 12.10 -20.87
N ASN A 490 8.30 12.93 -19.89
CA ASN A 490 9.11 12.53 -18.73
C ASN A 490 8.28 11.78 -17.65
N TYR A 491 6.95 11.69 -17.82
CA TYR A 491 6.01 11.10 -16.87
C TYR A 491 5.06 10.15 -17.59
N THR A 492 4.44 9.23 -16.85
CA THR A 492 3.44 8.27 -17.35
C THR A 492 2.20 8.28 -16.45
N SER A 493 1.01 8.03 -17.01
CA SER A 493 -0.25 7.83 -16.29
C SER A 493 -0.75 6.38 -16.30
N THR A 494 0.04 5.46 -16.88
CA THR A 494 -0.36 4.06 -17.12
C THR A 494 0.51 3.05 -16.36
N PHE A 495 1.29 3.48 -15.36
CA PHE A 495 2.05 2.57 -14.52
C PHE A 495 1.12 1.94 -13.46
N ASN A 496 1.24 0.64 -13.19
CA ASN A 496 0.26 -0.10 -12.37
C ASN A 496 0.88 -1.35 -11.71
N GLY A 497 0.09 -2.41 -11.49
CA GLY A 497 0.51 -3.66 -10.90
C GLY A 497 0.67 -3.58 -9.38
N THR A 498 0.79 -4.72 -8.69
CA THR A 498 1.31 -4.74 -7.31
C THR A 498 2.75 -4.19 -7.25
N SER A 499 3.41 -4.03 -8.40
CA SER A 499 4.59 -3.20 -8.67
C SER A 499 4.45 -1.71 -8.30
N SER A 500 3.24 -1.16 -8.28
CA SER A 500 2.93 0.20 -7.82
C SER A 500 2.50 0.26 -6.35
N ALA A 501 1.86 -0.80 -5.86
CA ALA A 501 1.49 -0.92 -4.45
C ALA A 501 2.74 -1.01 -3.54
N ALA A 502 3.73 -1.83 -3.92
CA ALA A 502 4.98 -1.99 -3.16
C ALA A 502 5.78 -0.68 -2.95
N PRO A 503 6.00 0.21 -3.94
CA PRO A 503 6.71 1.48 -3.71
C PRO A 503 5.86 2.49 -2.94
N ASN A 504 4.55 2.51 -3.12
CA ASN A 504 3.65 3.31 -2.30
C ASN A 504 3.81 2.95 -0.80
N ALA A 505 3.75 1.67 -0.46
CA ALA A 505 4.03 1.20 0.90
C ALA A 505 5.49 1.44 1.34
N SER A 506 6.46 1.39 0.42
CA SER A 506 7.87 1.73 0.70
C SER A 506 8.06 3.20 1.08
N GLY A 507 7.28 4.10 0.46
CA GLY A 507 7.21 5.50 0.86
C GLY A 507 6.63 5.67 2.26
N VAL A 508 5.53 4.98 2.58
CA VAL A 508 4.95 5.00 3.94
C VAL A 508 5.94 4.50 5.00
N VAL A 509 6.67 3.41 4.74
CA VAL A 509 7.77 2.94 5.60
C VAL A 509 8.85 4.00 5.78
N SER A 510 9.17 4.76 4.73
CA SER A 510 10.17 5.83 4.79
C SER A 510 9.67 7.05 5.58
N LEU A 511 8.37 7.36 5.52
CA LEU A 511 7.73 8.34 6.41
C LEU A 511 7.84 7.90 7.87
N ILE A 512 7.43 6.66 8.21
CA ILE A 512 7.52 6.08 9.56
C ILE A 512 8.95 6.18 10.11
N LEU A 513 9.95 5.73 9.34
CA LEU A 513 11.35 5.71 9.77
C LEU A 513 12.00 7.10 9.83
N SER A 514 11.50 8.09 9.07
CA SER A 514 11.93 9.49 9.21
C SER A 514 11.30 10.17 10.43
N ALA A 515 10.07 9.78 10.82
CA ALA A 515 9.42 10.23 12.03
C ALA A 515 10.07 9.67 13.30
N ASN A 516 10.50 8.39 13.27
CA ASN A 516 11.19 7.75 14.39
C ASN A 516 12.28 6.76 13.91
N PRO A 517 13.54 7.22 13.76
CA PRO A 517 14.65 6.36 13.35
C PRO A 517 15.16 5.42 14.46
N ALA A 518 14.52 5.38 15.64
CA ALA A 518 14.81 4.38 16.67
C ALA A 518 14.22 3.00 16.33
N LEU A 519 13.06 2.97 15.65
CA LEU A 519 12.26 1.76 15.37
C LEU A 519 13.06 0.66 14.66
N THR A 520 12.80 -0.58 15.06
CA THR A 520 13.21 -1.80 14.36
C THR A 520 12.24 -2.15 13.22
N TRP A 521 12.62 -3.08 12.36
CA TRP A 521 11.75 -3.59 11.29
C TRP A 521 10.47 -4.28 11.82
N ARG A 522 10.54 -4.91 13.01
CA ARG A 522 9.38 -5.50 13.70
C ARG A 522 8.44 -4.43 14.25
N ASP A 523 8.98 -3.35 14.79
CA ASP A 523 8.17 -2.21 15.25
C ASP A 523 7.38 -1.57 14.10
N VAL A 524 8.01 -1.41 12.93
CA VAL A 524 7.34 -0.89 11.73
C VAL A 524 6.29 -1.87 11.21
N ARG A 525 6.54 -3.19 11.23
CA ARG A 525 5.51 -4.21 10.95
C ARG A 525 4.31 -4.06 11.90
N HIS A 526 4.55 -3.87 13.20
CA HIS A 526 3.50 -3.66 14.19
C HIS A 526 2.69 -2.38 13.92
N ILE A 527 3.35 -1.26 13.59
CA ILE A 527 2.67 0.00 13.23
C ILE A 527 1.78 -0.20 12.00
N LEU A 528 2.29 -0.82 10.93
CA LEU A 528 1.49 -1.07 9.73
C LEU A 528 0.27 -1.94 10.04
N ALA A 529 0.45 -3.06 10.75
CA ALA A 529 -0.65 -3.95 11.15
C ALA A 529 -1.69 -3.29 12.08
N ALA A 530 -1.28 -2.31 12.90
CA ALA A 530 -2.15 -1.62 13.86
C ALA A 530 -2.79 -0.32 13.32
N THR A 531 -2.38 0.18 12.16
CA THR A 531 -2.87 1.46 11.60
C THR A 531 -3.41 1.38 10.17
N SER A 532 -3.24 0.26 9.46
CA SER A 532 -3.86 0.08 8.15
C SER A 532 -5.39 0.24 8.22
N THR A 533 -5.93 0.90 7.21
CA THR A 533 -7.37 1.12 7.06
C THR A 533 -8.03 -0.16 6.52
N MET A 534 -9.08 -0.65 7.18
CA MET A 534 -9.92 -1.74 6.72
C MET A 534 -10.78 -1.30 5.51
N ASN A 535 -10.12 -1.21 4.35
CA ASN A 535 -10.72 -0.87 3.06
C ASN A 535 -11.66 -1.97 2.58
N ASP A 536 -12.68 -1.62 1.78
CA ASP A 536 -13.73 -2.58 1.35
C ASP A 536 -14.27 -3.41 2.53
N PRO A 537 -14.83 -2.76 3.59
CA PRO A 537 -15.18 -3.44 4.84
C PRO A 537 -16.30 -4.48 4.69
N GLU A 538 -17.12 -4.34 3.64
CA GLU A 538 -18.22 -5.26 3.29
C GLU A 538 -17.75 -6.40 2.36
N ASN A 539 -16.45 -6.70 2.28
CA ASN A 539 -15.89 -7.77 1.45
C ASN A 539 -16.42 -9.16 1.90
N GLU A 540 -17.36 -9.71 1.14
CA GLU A 540 -18.07 -10.96 1.49
C GLU A 540 -17.19 -12.21 1.36
N ALA A 541 -17.61 -13.29 2.03
CA ALA A 541 -16.93 -14.59 1.99
C ALA A 541 -17.29 -15.37 0.72
N VAL A 542 -16.28 -15.81 -0.04
CA VAL A 542 -16.47 -16.68 -1.22
C VAL A 542 -16.61 -18.13 -0.77
N SER A 543 -17.74 -18.75 -1.13
CA SER A 543 -18.05 -20.14 -0.76
C SER A 543 -18.61 -20.93 -1.94
N PHE A 544 -18.29 -22.23 -2.00
CA PHE A 544 -18.83 -23.15 -2.99
C PHE A 544 -19.10 -24.55 -2.40
N MET A 545 -19.83 -25.39 -3.12
CA MET A 545 -20.26 -26.71 -2.62
C MET A 545 -19.24 -27.81 -2.95
N ILE A 546 -18.81 -28.55 -1.94
CA ILE A 546 -18.10 -29.82 -2.07
C ILE A 546 -19.11 -30.93 -1.74
N GLY A 547 -19.67 -31.55 -2.79
CA GLY A 547 -20.80 -32.47 -2.68
C GLY A 547 -22.04 -31.80 -2.07
N GLU A 548 -22.46 -32.26 -0.88
CA GLU A 548 -23.59 -31.70 -0.12
C GLU A 548 -23.16 -30.70 0.98
N THR A 549 -21.86 -30.35 1.09
CA THR A 549 -21.33 -29.46 2.14
C THR A 549 -20.80 -28.15 1.55
N GLU A 550 -21.08 -27.04 2.20
CA GLU A 550 -20.53 -25.71 1.86
C GLU A 550 -19.09 -25.56 2.37
N PHE A 551 -18.19 -25.09 1.50
CA PHE A 551 -16.81 -24.76 1.81
C PHE A 551 -16.53 -23.28 1.57
N VAL A 552 -15.88 -22.62 2.53
CA VAL A 552 -15.50 -21.21 2.48
C VAL A 552 -14.06 -21.10 1.97
N ALA A 553 -13.89 -20.69 0.72
CA ALA A 553 -12.60 -20.58 0.04
C ALA A 553 -11.89 -19.24 0.33
N HIS A 554 -12.66 -18.18 0.58
CA HIS A 554 -12.20 -16.89 1.10
C HIS A 554 -13.17 -16.42 2.19
N GLN A 555 -12.66 -15.91 3.31
CA GLN A 555 -13.47 -15.60 4.49
C GLN A 555 -14.01 -14.16 4.54
N GLY A 556 -13.63 -13.28 3.59
CA GLY A 556 -13.79 -11.85 3.78
C GLY A 556 -12.84 -11.31 4.85
N TRP A 557 -13.32 -10.38 5.68
CA TRP A 557 -12.60 -9.86 6.85
C TRP A 557 -12.77 -10.75 8.09
N VAL A 558 -11.65 -11.10 8.74
CA VAL A 558 -11.58 -11.89 9.96
C VAL A 558 -10.96 -11.05 11.09
N GLU A 559 -11.72 -10.79 12.16
CA GLU A 559 -11.14 -10.32 13.43
C GLU A 559 -10.58 -11.52 14.20
N ASN A 560 -9.30 -11.45 14.58
CA ASN A 560 -8.62 -12.52 15.31
C ASN A 560 -8.73 -12.35 16.83
N ALA A 561 -8.26 -13.33 17.62
CA ALA A 561 -8.41 -13.32 19.07
C ALA A 561 -7.54 -12.28 19.81
N ALA A 562 -6.72 -11.52 19.08
CA ALA A 562 -5.97 -10.36 19.56
C ALA A 562 -6.56 -9.00 19.09
N GLY A 563 -7.65 -9.01 18.32
CA GLY A 563 -8.33 -7.82 17.79
C GLY A 563 -7.78 -7.27 16.47
N PHE A 564 -6.83 -7.97 15.83
CA PHE A 564 -6.37 -7.59 14.49
C PHE A 564 -7.35 -8.10 13.43
N HIS A 565 -7.65 -7.25 12.46
CA HIS A 565 -8.52 -7.58 11.33
C HIS A 565 -7.65 -7.98 10.12
N PHE A 566 -7.99 -9.08 9.45
CA PHE A 566 -7.21 -9.62 8.34
C PHE A 566 -8.10 -10.10 7.18
N ASN A 567 -7.63 -9.93 5.94
CA ASN A 567 -8.30 -10.39 4.72
C ASN A 567 -7.26 -10.81 3.67
N ASN A 568 -7.42 -11.98 3.03
CA ASN A 568 -6.46 -12.50 2.03
C ASN A 568 -6.22 -11.56 0.81
N LEU A 569 -7.18 -10.67 0.49
CA LEU A 569 -7.08 -9.68 -0.58
C LEU A 569 -6.30 -8.41 -0.15
N TYR A 570 -6.25 -8.10 1.15
CA TYR A 570 -5.85 -6.78 1.65
C TYR A 570 -4.79 -6.82 2.77
N GLY A 571 -4.46 -7.98 3.32
CA GLY A 571 -3.64 -8.12 4.52
C GLY A 571 -4.36 -7.53 5.74
N PHE A 572 -3.66 -6.70 6.52
CA PHE A 572 -4.27 -5.84 7.55
C PHE A 572 -5.00 -4.60 6.98
N GLY A 573 -5.07 -4.45 5.64
CA GLY A 573 -5.72 -3.34 4.96
C GLY A 573 -4.76 -2.32 4.36
N ARG A 574 -5.34 -1.27 3.75
CA ARG A 574 -4.59 -0.22 3.05
C ARG A 574 -3.73 0.60 4.01
N VAL A 575 -2.45 0.74 3.69
CA VAL A 575 -1.51 1.54 4.49
C VAL A 575 -2.00 3.00 4.67
N ASN A 576 -1.98 3.47 5.92
CA ASN A 576 -2.42 4.82 6.32
C ASN A 576 -1.24 5.59 6.91
N ALA A 577 -0.64 6.45 6.10
CA ALA A 577 0.59 7.18 6.43
C ALA A 577 0.41 8.15 7.59
N GLY A 578 -0.74 8.82 7.71
CA GLY A 578 -1.01 9.76 8.78
C GLY A 578 -1.03 9.09 10.15
N ASP A 579 -1.80 8.01 10.28
CA ASP A 579 -1.93 7.29 11.55
C ASP A 579 -0.69 6.46 11.87
N ALA A 580 -0.04 5.85 10.86
CA ALA A 580 1.25 5.19 11.03
C ALA A 580 2.34 6.14 11.53
N VAL A 581 2.42 7.37 11.02
CA VAL A 581 3.38 8.39 11.48
C VAL A 581 3.02 8.92 12.86
N ALA A 582 1.73 9.06 13.19
CA ALA A 582 1.29 9.44 14.53
C ALA A 582 1.69 8.37 15.57
N MET A 583 1.44 7.10 15.27
CA MET A 583 1.86 5.97 16.10
C MET A 583 3.39 5.87 16.19
N ALA A 584 4.13 6.06 15.10
CA ALA A 584 5.59 6.05 15.09
C ALA A 584 6.21 7.09 16.05
N LYS A 585 5.62 8.29 16.14
CA LYS A 585 6.05 9.35 17.07
C LYS A 585 5.67 9.09 18.52
N ALA A 586 4.57 8.39 18.75
CA ALA A 586 4.07 8.04 20.08
C ALA A 586 4.49 6.64 20.56
N TYR A 587 5.33 5.93 19.78
CA TYR A 587 5.58 4.50 19.95
C TYR A 587 6.20 4.15 21.31
N ASP A 588 5.47 3.35 22.08
CA ASP A 588 5.80 2.96 23.46
C ASP A 588 5.90 1.43 23.65
N LYS A 589 5.76 0.65 22.58
CA LYS A 589 5.80 -0.82 22.62
C LYS A 589 7.24 -1.32 22.67
N ASP A 590 7.42 -2.42 23.38
CA ASP A 590 8.63 -3.23 23.38
C ASP A 590 8.20 -4.64 22.97
N LEU A 591 8.64 -5.08 21.78
CA LEU A 591 8.34 -6.40 21.24
C LEU A 591 9.39 -7.45 21.67
N GLY A 592 10.33 -7.10 22.56
CA GLY A 592 11.39 -8.00 23.02
C GLY A 592 12.33 -8.51 21.92
N GLU A 593 13.10 -9.54 22.23
CA GLU A 593 13.88 -10.28 21.22
C GLU A 593 12.95 -11.19 20.40
N GLN A 594 13.30 -11.39 19.12
CA GLN A 594 12.51 -12.25 18.23
C GLN A 594 12.73 -13.73 18.58
N VAL A 595 11.64 -14.45 18.78
CA VAL A 595 11.61 -15.91 18.92
C VAL A 595 11.17 -16.52 17.59
N ILE A 596 11.86 -17.58 17.19
CA ILE A 596 11.50 -18.43 16.05
C ILE A 596 11.58 -19.88 16.55
N THR A 597 10.54 -20.67 16.33
CA THR A 597 10.56 -22.09 16.74
C THR A 597 11.37 -22.94 15.76
N ASP A 598 11.78 -24.13 16.20
CA ASP A 598 12.08 -25.21 15.25
C ASP A 598 10.81 -25.58 14.45
N TRP A 599 10.96 -26.33 13.35
CA TRP A 599 9.84 -26.92 12.63
C TRP A 599 9.19 -28.04 13.46
N MET A 600 7.93 -27.84 13.86
CA MET A 600 7.15 -28.81 14.64
C MET A 600 6.15 -29.53 13.74
N GLY A 601 6.16 -30.86 13.72
CA GLY A 601 5.38 -31.61 12.74
C GLY A 601 5.67 -33.11 12.74
N ALA A 602 5.43 -33.76 11.60
CA ALA A 602 5.71 -35.18 11.38
C ALA A 602 6.02 -35.48 9.91
N GLY A 603 6.64 -36.63 9.67
CA GLY A 603 6.94 -37.11 8.32
C GLY A 603 8.10 -36.37 7.65
N SER A 604 8.14 -36.39 6.32
CA SER A 604 9.30 -35.91 5.55
C SER A 604 9.58 -34.41 5.73
N ALA A 605 8.56 -33.59 6.00
CA ALA A 605 8.70 -32.15 6.21
C ALA A 605 9.65 -31.78 7.38
N VAL A 606 9.74 -32.64 8.40
CA VAL A 606 10.66 -32.54 9.56
C VAL A 606 11.81 -33.55 9.52
N GLY A 607 12.05 -34.21 8.37
CA GLY A 607 13.14 -35.17 8.19
C GLY A 607 12.88 -36.57 8.77
N GLU A 608 11.65 -36.90 9.13
CA GLU A 608 11.24 -38.27 9.47
C GLU A 608 10.92 -39.10 8.22
N GLY A 609 10.50 -40.36 8.40
CA GLY A 609 10.03 -41.19 7.30
C GLY A 609 8.67 -40.70 6.76
N MET A 610 8.53 -40.67 5.43
CA MET A 610 7.32 -40.23 4.73
C MET A 610 6.05 -40.88 5.31
N MET A 611 5.06 -40.04 5.61
CA MET A 611 3.69 -40.43 5.95
C MET A 611 2.97 -41.02 4.73
N THR A 612 1.83 -41.67 4.96
CA THR A 612 0.98 -42.26 3.90
C THR A 612 -0.49 -41.90 4.13
N SER A 613 -0.73 -40.67 4.55
CA SER A 613 -2.07 -40.19 4.90
C SER A 613 -2.80 -39.70 3.65
N ALA A 614 -3.85 -40.41 3.24
CA ALA A 614 -4.66 -40.03 2.09
C ALA A 614 -5.45 -38.73 2.36
N ILE A 615 -5.53 -37.91 1.33
CA ILE A 615 -6.42 -36.75 1.16
C ILE A 615 -7.52 -37.24 0.20
N PRO A 616 -8.75 -37.49 0.68
CA PRO A 616 -9.78 -38.11 -0.15
C PRO A 616 -10.35 -37.15 -1.19
N ASP A 617 -10.44 -37.62 -2.45
CA ASP A 617 -11.11 -37.00 -3.60
C ASP A 617 -12.53 -36.46 -3.25
N ASN A 618 -12.83 -35.23 -3.66
CA ASN A 618 -14.11 -34.51 -3.47
C ASN A 618 -14.71 -34.63 -2.06
N ASN A 619 -13.95 -34.25 -1.03
CA ASN A 619 -14.31 -34.55 0.36
C ASN A 619 -14.19 -33.34 1.30
N ALA A 620 -15.33 -32.78 1.69
CA ALA A 620 -15.39 -31.61 2.57
C ALA A 620 -14.86 -31.82 4.00
N GLU A 621 -14.81 -33.07 4.51
CA GLU A 621 -14.17 -33.38 5.80
C GLU A 621 -12.64 -33.39 5.65
N GLY A 622 -12.15 -33.90 4.51
CA GLY A 622 -10.75 -33.90 4.11
C GLY A 622 -9.84 -34.69 5.05
N LEU A 623 -8.54 -34.37 4.99
CA LEU A 623 -7.54 -34.83 5.95
C LEU A 623 -7.30 -33.74 7.00
N SER A 624 -7.78 -33.97 8.22
CA SER A 624 -7.48 -33.11 9.37
C SER A 624 -6.27 -33.61 10.17
N TYR A 625 -5.24 -32.77 10.29
CA TYR A 625 -4.05 -33.00 11.11
C TYR A 625 -3.98 -32.00 12.27
N LYS A 626 -3.31 -32.38 13.37
CA LYS A 626 -3.23 -31.58 14.61
C LYS A 626 -1.79 -31.51 15.12
N ILE A 627 -1.33 -30.32 15.49
CA ILE A 627 0.00 -30.06 16.04
C ILE A 627 -0.16 -29.27 17.34
N GLU A 628 0.43 -29.76 18.43
CA GLU A 628 0.51 -29.04 19.70
C GLU A 628 1.80 -28.20 19.72
N ILE A 629 1.68 -26.89 19.88
CA ILE A 629 2.80 -25.98 20.16
C ILE A 629 2.84 -25.75 21.68
N THR A 630 4.01 -25.81 22.30
CA THR A 630 4.15 -25.71 23.78
C THR A 630 4.72 -24.37 24.26
N GLU A 631 5.19 -23.56 23.32
CA GLU A 631 5.83 -22.27 23.50
C GLU A 631 4.79 -21.15 23.51
N ASP A 632 4.68 -20.40 24.62
CA ASP A 632 3.78 -19.24 24.75
C ASP A 632 4.38 -18.01 24.05
N ILE A 633 4.32 -18.05 22.72
CA ILE A 633 4.82 -17.00 21.81
C ILE A 633 3.64 -16.12 21.39
N ALA A 634 3.81 -14.79 21.48
CA ALA A 634 2.96 -13.82 20.81
C ALA A 634 3.28 -13.81 19.30
N VAL A 635 2.35 -14.28 18.48
CA VAL A 635 2.59 -14.54 17.05
C VAL A 635 2.78 -13.25 16.24
N GLU A 636 3.80 -13.22 15.37
CA GLU A 636 4.03 -12.19 14.35
C GLU A 636 3.93 -12.70 12.91
N ALA A 637 4.06 -14.02 12.72
CA ALA A 637 3.63 -14.77 11.54
C ALA A 637 3.70 -16.28 11.81
N MET A 638 2.91 -17.07 11.10
CA MET A 638 2.97 -18.54 11.12
C MET A 638 3.34 -19.09 9.73
N GLN A 639 4.36 -19.95 9.67
CA GLN A 639 4.68 -20.76 8.49
C GLN A 639 4.07 -22.16 8.60
N PHE A 640 3.63 -22.70 7.47
CA PHE A 640 3.09 -24.05 7.32
C PHE A 640 3.80 -24.74 6.16
N LYS A 641 4.44 -25.88 6.41
CA LYS A 641 5.24 -26.65 5.44
C LYS A 641 4.57 -27.97 5.12
N PHE A 642 4.56 -28.35 3.85
CA PHE A 642 3.92 -29.57 3.35
C PHE A 642 4.80 -30.30 2.32
N ASP A 643 4.74 -31.63 2.39
CA ASP A 643 5.04 -32.53 1.27
C ASP A 643 3.73 -33.25 0.90
N ILE A 644 3.20 -32.96 -0.29
CA ILE A 644 1.97 -33.57 -0.82
C ILE A 644 2.26 -34.19 -2.19
N PHE A 645 2.14 -35.51 -2.23
CA PHE A 645 2.39 -36.36 -3.39
C PHE A 645 1.07 -36.72 -4.10
N SER A 646 1.03 -36.65 -5.42
CA SER A 646 -0.01 -37.26 -6.26
C SER A 646 0.66 -38.01 -7.41
N ALA A 647 0.33 -39.28 -7.59
CA ALA A 647 0.94 -40.14 -8.61
C ALA A 647 0.67 -39.67 -10.05
N GLU A 648 -0.28 -38.75 -10.22
CA GLU A 648 -0.74 -38.22 -11.50
C GLU A 648 -0.18 -36.81 -11.80
N MET A 649 0.48 -36.17 -10.83
CA MET A 649 1.12 -34.85 -10.99
C MET A 649 2.40 -34.97 -11.82
N GLY A 650 2.24 -34.95 -13.15
CA GLY A 650 3.30 -35.14 -14.14
C GLY A 650 3.29 -34.06 -15.22
N TYR A 651 3.35 -34.45 -16.49
CA TYR A 651 3.36 -33.54 -17.65
C TYR A 651 2.20 -33.87 -18.60
N GLY A 652 1.02 -34.09 -18.04
CA GLY A 652 -0.15 -34.56 -18.77
C GLY A 652 -0.14 -36.06 -19.13
N ASP A 653 -1.30 -36.53 -19.57
CA ASP A 653 -1.59 -37.92 -19.91
C ASP A 653 -1.43 -38.21 -21.42
N ALA A 654 -1.77 -39.43 -21.84
CA ALA A 654 -1.69 -39.85 -23.24
C ALA A 654 -2.73 -39.20 -24.18
N ASN A 655 -3.71 -38.46 -23.63
CA ASN A 655 -4.71 -37.69 -24.37
C ASN A 655 -4.36 -36.19 -24.45
N GLY A 656 -3.41 -35.72 -23.63
CA GLY A 656 -3.02 -34.32 -23.51
C GLY A 656 -3.70 -33.57 -22.36
N ASN A 657 -4.30 -34.28 -21.40
CA ASN A 657 -4.93 -33.69 -20.22
C ASN A 657 -3.97 -33.75 -19.01
N GLN A 658 -3.95 -32.73 -18.15
CA GLN A 658 -3.22 -32.76 -16.88
C GLN A 658 -4.15 -33.16 -15.72
N THR A 659 -3.60 -33.61 -14.58
CA THR A 659 -4.43 -33.86 -13.38
C THR A 659 -4.95 -32.56 -12.75
N THR A 660 -6.14 -32.57 -12.16
CA THR A 660 -6.67 -31.46 -11.35
C THR A 660 -6.18 -31.48 -9.89
N ALA A 661 -5.48 -32.52 -9.44
CA ALA A 661 -5.09 -32.73 -8.04
C ALA A 661 -4.36 -31.54 -7.37
N GLY A 662 -3.65 -30.72 -8.15
CA GLY A 662 -3.01 -29.51 -7.66
C GLY A 662 -3.95 -28.31 -7.52
N MET A 663 -4.92 -28.15 -8.42
CA MET A 663 -5.87 -27.04 -8.40
C MET A 663 -7.05 -27.29 -7.46
N ASP A 664 -7.50 -28.53 -7.31
CA ASP A 664 -8.62 -28.87 -6.43
C ASP A 664 -8.23 -28.90 -4.94
N LEU A 665 -6.93 -28.73 -4.63
CA LEU A 665 -6.39 -28.70 -3.28
C LEU A 665 -6.72 -27.38 -2.56
N ALA A 666 -7.36 -27.46 -1.39
CA ALA A 666 -7.49 -26.35 -0.44
C ALA A 666 -6.87 -26.70 0.92
N ILE A 667 -6.41 -25.68 1.66
CA ILE A 667 -5.83 -25.84 2.99
C ILE A 667 -6.34 -24.74 3.93
N GLU A 668 -7.09 -25.18 4.95
CA GLU A 668 -7.57 -24.38 6.08
C GLU A 668 -6.66 -24.59 7.30
N VAL A 669 -6.31 -23.51 7.99
CA VAL A 669 -5.70 -23.54 9.32
C VAL A 669 -6.66 -22.96 10.35
N THR A 670 -6.76 -23.59 11.52
CA THR A 670 -7.43 -23.06 12.72
C THR A 670 -6.43 -22.97 13.88
N SER A 671 -6.34 -21.79 14.53
CA SER A 671 -5.48 -21.54 15.69
C SER A 671 -6.08 -22.11 16.99
N PRO A 672 -5.29 -22.22 18.08
CA PRO A 672 -5.78 -22.62 19.41
C PRO A 672 -6.89 -21.69 19.95
N SER A 673 -6.95 -20.45 19.47
CA SER A 673 -8.01 -19.48 19.80
C SER A 673 -9.31 -19.69 19.02
N GLY A 674 -9.28 -20.49 17.95
CA GLY A 674 -10.40 -20.73 17.04
C GLY A 674 -10.42 -19.85 15.79
N THR A 675 -9.45 -18.94 15.61
CA THR A 675 -9.31 -18.11 14.40
C THR A 675 -8.96 -18.99 13.21
N LYS A 676 -9.51 -18.67 12.03
CA LYS A 676 -9.28 -19.40 10.78
C LYS A 676 -8.51 -18.58 9.76
N SER A 677 -7.77 -19.28 8.89
CA SER A 677 -7.10 -18.71 7.72
C SER A 677 -7.08 -19.74 6.59
N MET A 678 -7.53 -19.35 5.40
CA MET A 678 -7.33 -20.14 4.17
C MET A 678 -5.97 -19.79 3.60
N ILE A 679 -5.02 -20.74 3.63
CA ILE A 679 -3.67 -20.52 3.08
C ILE A 679 -3.57 -20.96 1.62
N LEU A 680 -4.45 -21.87 1.18
CA LEU A 680 -4.67 -22.28 -0.21
C LEU A 680 -6.18 -22.44 -0.44
N SER A 681 -6.74 -21.81 -1.48
CA SER A 681 -8.21 -21.65 -1.63
C SER A 681 -8.92 -22.69 -2.49
N SER A 682 -8.19 -23.63 -3.10
CA SER A 682 -8.62 -24.35 -4.32
C SER A 682 -8.85 -23.42 -5.53
N LYS A 683 -8.97 -24.04 -6.70
CA LYS A 683 -9.05 -23.51 -8.07
C LYS A 683 -7.82 -22.72 -8.54
N GLN A 684 -6.73 -22.84 -7.79
CA GLN A 684 -5.49 -22.12 -8.05
C GLN A 684 -4.61 -22.87 -9.06
N ALA A 685 -3.83 -22.14 -9.86
CA ALA A 685 -3.04 -22.68 -10.97
C ALA A 685 -1.80 -23.45 -10.49
N ILE A 686 -2.00 -24.66 -9.95
CA ILE A 686 -0.93 -25.64 -9.71
C ILE A 686 -1.08 -26.76 -10.75
N THR A 687 -0.62 -26.48 -11.97
CA THR A 687 -0.73 -27.38 -13.13
C THR A 687 0.58 -28.07 -13.49
N TYR A 688 1.71 -27.66 -12.90
CA TYR A 688 3.00 -28.33 -13.02
C TYR A 688 3.51 -28.86 -11.67
N PRO A 689 4.29 -29.97 -11.65
CA PRO A 689 4.87 -30.50 -10.42
C PRO A 689 5.80 -29.49 -9.74
N SER A 690 5.80 -29.47 -8.41
CA SER A 690 6.51 -28.48 -7.58
C SER A 690 7.97 -28.28 -8.03
N TYR A 691 8.44 -27.03 -8.06
CA TYR A 691 9.75 -26.66 -8.61
C TYR A 691 10.76 -26.22 -7.55
N SER A 692 11.94 -26.85 -7.53
CA SER A 692 13.08 -26.46 -6.70
C SER A 692 14.16 -25.80 -7.54
N PHE A 693 14.70 -24.65 -7.10
CA PHE A 693 15.84 -24.00 -7.76
C PHE A 693 17.15 -24.81 -7.68
N GLU A 694 17.28 -25.72 -6.72
CA GLU A 694 18.42 -26.65 -6.63
C GLU A 694 18.19 -27.92 -7.48
N ASN A 695 16.99 -28.49 -7.41
CA ASN A 695 16.72 -29.86 -7.89
C ASN A 695 15.84 -29.94 -9.16
N GLY A 696 15.31 -28.81 -9.64
CA GLY A 696 14.38 -28.72 -10.77
C GLY A 696 12.94 -29.09 -10.40
N GLU A 697 12.13 -29.42 -11.41
CA GLU A 697 10.77 -29.94 -11.26
C GLU A 697 10.78 -31.27 -10.47
N GLN A 698 9.77 -31.50 -9.63
CA GLN A 698 9.63 -32.69 -8.79
C GLN A 698 8.38 -33.51 -9.19
N PRO A 699 8.42 -34.28 -10.31
CA PRO A 699 7.30 -35.13 -10.74
C PRO A 699 6.77 -36.04 -9.63
N GLY A 700 5.45 -36.06 -9.48
CA GLY A 700 4.74 -36.72 -8.38
C GLY A 700 4.39 -35.80 -7.21
N TYR A 701 4.91 -34.58 -7.12
CA TYR A 701 4.58 -33.66 -6.02
C TYR A 701 3.74 -32.46 -6.47
N ILE A 702 2.61 -32.25 -5.79
CA ILE A 702 1.85 -31.00 -5.82
C ILE A 702 2.64 -29.94 -5.04
N LEU A 703 3.11 -30.32 -3.84
CA LEU A 703 3.98 -29.52 -2.97
C LEU A 703 5.19 -30.37 -2.57
N LYS A 704 6.42 -29.90 -2.80
CA LYS A 704 7.64 -30.50 -2.27
C LYS A 704 8.45 -29.44 -1.53
N ASP A 705 8.65 -29.65 -0.24
CA ASP A 705 9.14 -28.61 0.68
C ASP A 705 8.36 -27.29 0.51
N GLY A 706 7.05 -27.41 0.25
CA GLY A 706 6.18 -26.27 -0.05
C GLY A 706 5.74 -25.57 1.22
N VAL A 707 6.13 -24.30 1.37
CA VAL A 707 5.79 -23.46 2.53
C VAL A 707 4.76 -22.41 2.16
N PHE A 708 3.86 -22.11 3.10
CA PHE A 708 2.90 -21.02 3.08
C PHE A 708 3.08 -20.19 4.35
N LEU A 709 2.74 -18.90 4.30
CA LEU A 709 2.76 -17.99 5.44
C LEU A 709 1.34 -17.47 5.72
N SER A 710 0.97 -17.32 6.99
CA SER A 710 -0.24 -16.61 7.39
C SER A 710 0.08 -15.51 8.41
N ASN A 711 -0.38 -14.29 8.09
CA ASN A 711 -0.36 -13.13 9.00
C ASN A 711 -1.64 -13.04 9.85
N ALA A 712 -2.70 -13.80 9.54
CA ALA A 712 -4.02 -13.70 10.18
C ALA A 712 -4.00 -13.89 11.71
N PHE A 713 -3.00 -14.62 12.23
CA PHE A 713 -2.87 -14.97 13.65
C PHE A 713 -2.06 -13.94 14.47
N TYR A 714 -1.75 -12.77 13.92
CA TYR A 714 -0.90 -11.75 14.55
C TYR A 714 -1.43 -11.31 15.93
N GLY A 715 -0.59 -11.38 16.95
CA GLY A 715 -0.89 -11.08 18.36
C GLY A 715 -1.48 -12.25 19.17
N GLU A 716 -1.86 -13.36 18.53
CA GLU A 716 -2.40 -14.54 19.25
C GLU A 716 -1.33 -15.29 20.05
N SER A 717 -1.78 -16.25 20.87
CA SER A 717 -0.92 -17.27 21.49
C SER A 717 -0.58 -18.35 20.48
N ALA A 718 0.70 -18.63 20.27
CA ALA A 718 1.12 -19.83 19.54
C ALA A 718 0.81 -21.13 20.31
N MET A 719 0.89 -21.10 21.64
CA MET A 719 0.69 -22.28 22.50
C MET A 719 -0.72 -22.88 22.37
N GLY A 720 -0.76 -24.20 22.19
CA GLY A 720 -1.97 -25.03 22.13
C GLY A 720 -2.08 -25.85 20.83
N GLU A 721 -3.25 -26.43 20.63
CA GLU A 721 -3.56 -27.31 19.51
C GLU A 721 -3.93 -26.53 18.23
N TRP A 722 -3.04 -26.53 17.24
CA TRP A 722 -3.33 -26.07 15.87
C TRP A 722 -3.98 -27.19 15.08
N THR A 723 -5.06 -26.90 14.34
CA THR A 723 -5.70 -27.85 13.43
C THR A 723 -5.53 -27.39 11.99
N ILE A 724 -5.04 -28.27 11.13
CA ILE A 724 -4.82 -28.03 9.70
C ILE A 724 -5.69 -29.03 8.92
N ARG A 725 -6.59 -28.53 8.07
CA ARG A 725 -7.51 -29.33 7.26
C ARG A 725 -7.13 -29.18 5.78
N ILE A 726 -6.69 -30.28 5.18
CA ILE A 726 -6.30 -30.39 3.77
C ILE A 726 -7.43 -31.07 3.02
N ILE A 727 -7.87 -30.49 1.91
CA ILE A 727 -9.14 -30.80 1.27
C ILE A 727 -8.90 -30.99 -0.23
N ASP A 728 -9.41 -32.07 -0.81
CA ASP A 728 -9.66 -32.16 -2.24
C ASP A 728 -11.12 -31.77 -2.48
N THR A 729 -11.35 -30.77 -3.34
CA THR A 729 -12.60 -29.97 -3.36
C THR A 729 -13.51 -30.25 -4.55
N SER A 730 -13.10 -31.13 -5.47
CA SER A 730 -13.81 -31.41 -6.73
C SER A 730 -13.70 -32.90 -7.09
N ALA A 731 -14.56 -33.36 -8.01
CA ALA A 731 -14.36 -34.60 -8.76
C ALA A 731 -14.49 -34.36 -10.28
N GLU A 732 -14.45 -33.10 -10.71
CA GLU A 732 -14.83 -32.70 -12.06
C GLU A 732 -13.66 -32.77 -13.06
N SER A 733 -13.98 -32.71 -14.34
CA SER A 733 -12.98 -32.74 -15.41
C SER A 733 -13.46 -31.86 -16.54
N PHE A 734 -12.59 -30.97 -17.01
CA PHE A 734 -12.92 -29.92 -17.97
C PHE A 734 -11.91 -29.87 -19.11
N ALA A 735 -12.28 -29.21 -20.20
CA ALA A 735 -11.38 -28.91 -21.32
C ALA A 735 -11.20 -27.40 -21.39
N THR A 736 -10.05 -26.91 -21.84
CA THR A 736 -9.85 -25.45 -21.92
C THR A 736 -10.61 -24.86 -23.11
N ALA A 737 -11.25 -23.70 -22.93
CA ALA A 737 -11.93 -22.99 -24.01
C ALA A 737 -10.96 -22.54 -25.13
N ASP A 738 -9.72 -22.23 -24.78
CA ASP A 738 -8.66 -21.83 -25.72
C ASP A 738 -8.10 -22.98 -26.58
N GLY A 739 -8.36 -24.24 -26.22
CA GLY A 739 -7.87 -25.44 -26.91
C GLY A 739 -6.45 -25.88 -26.54
N GLY A 740 -5.81 -25.24 -25.56
CA GLY A 740 -4.70 -25.78 -24.79
C GLY A 740 -3.51 -24.84 -24.59
N ALA A 741 -3.71 -23.71 -23.90
CA ALA A 741 -2.58 -22.98 -23.31
C ALA A 741 -1.70 -23.90 -22.44
N MET A 742 -0.42 -23.56 -22.31
CA MET A 742 0.63 -24.36 -21.65
C MET A 742 0.85 -25.79 -22.22
N GLY A 743 0.05 -26.23 -23.19
CA GLY A 743 0.16 -27.55 -23.82
C GLY A 743 -0.75 -28.64 -23.21
N PHE A 744 -1.68 -28.27 -22.33
CA PHE A 744 -2.72 -29.18 -21.81
C PHE A 744 -4.07 -28.85 -22.44
N ALA A 745 -4.68 -29.80 -23.15
CA ALA A 745 -5.97 -29.62 -23.82
C ALA A 745 -7.19 -29.67 -22.87
N GLY A 746 -6.93 -29.89 -21.58
CA GLY A 746 -7.92 -30.05 -20.54
C GLY A 746 -7.31 -30.59 -19.25
N TYR A 747 -8.14 -30.75 -18.23
CA TYR A 747 -7.77 -31.22 -16.92
C TYR A 747 -8.73 -32.32 -16.44
N ALA A 748 -8.16 -33.42 -15.96
CA ALA A 748 -8.87 -34.62 -15.57
C ALA A 748 -8.73 -34.87 -14.07
N ASN A 749 -9.83 -35.32 -13.44
CA ASN A 749 -9.83 -35.61 -12.01
C ASN A 749 -8.81 -36.70 -11.68
N ASN A 750 -8.11 -36.53 -10.56
CA ASN A 750 -7.26 -37.59 -10.03
C ASN A 750 -8.06 -38.87 -9.78
N VAL A 751 -7.53 -40.01 -10.26
CA VAL A 751 -8.11 -41.34 -10.00
C VAL A 751 -7.46 -42.04 -8.80
N THR A 752 -6.45 -41.41 -8.20
CA THR A 752 -5.80 -41.81 -6.95
C THR A 752 -5.84 -40.67 -5.93
N GLU A 753 -6.10 -41.01 -4.66
CA GLU A 753 -6.07 -40.05 -3.55
C GLU A 753 -4.65 -39.45 -3.41
N SER A 754 -4.58 -38.12 -3.29
CA SER A 754 -3.32 -37.44 -2.97
C SER A 754 -2.85 -37.82 -1.57
N ILE A 755 -1.53 -37.86 -1.34
CA ILE A 755 -0.91 -38.36 -0.11
C ILE A 755 -0.15 -37.23 0.59
N LEU A 756 -0.49 -36.96 1.85
CA LEU A 756 0.35 -36.17 2.74
C LEU A 756 1.52 -37.05 3.23
N GLU A 757 2.74 -36.71 2.80
CA GLU A 757 3.98 -37.39 3.19
C GLU A 757 4.70 -36.67 4.35
N GLY A 758 4.42 -35.39 4.56
CA GLY A 758 4.97 -34.61 5.66
C GLY A 758 4.23 -33.30 5.88
N ILE A 759 4.17 -32.87 7.14
CA ILE A 759 3.53 -31.61 7.56
C ILE A 759 4.30 -31.00 8.72
N ALA A 760 4.50 -29.68 8.72
CA ALA A 760 5.11 -28.96 9.83
C ALA A 760 4.60 -27.51 9.95
N VAL A 761 4.82 -26.90 11.13
CA VAL A 761 4.60 -25.48 11.41
C VAL A 761 5.84 -24.85 12.03
N ARG A 762 6.01 -23.55 11.80
CA ARG A 762 7.02 -22.72 12.47
C ARG A 762 6.43 -21.37 12.84
N ALA A 763 6.56 -20.98 14.11
CA ALA A 763 6.07 -19.70 14.61
C ALA A 763 7.20 -18.68 14.67
N TYR A 764 6.93 -17.45 14.24
CA TYR A 764 7.78 -16.26 14.46
C TYR A 764 7.03 -15.32 15.40
N GLY A 765 7.70 -14.73 16.38
CA GLY A 765 7.06 -13.86 17.36
C GLY A 765 8.01 -13.40 18.47
N HIS A 766 7.48 -13.28 19.69
CA HIS A 766 8.22 -12.95 20.91
C HIS A 766 7.62 -13.67 22.14
N GLU A 767 8.38 -13.73 23.24
CA GLU A 767 7.85 -14.18 24.55
C GLU A 767 6.73 -13.24 25.04
N LYS A 768 5.75 -13.79 25.77
CA LYS A 768 4.46 -13.15 26.11
C LYS A 768 4.32 -12.71 27.58
#